data_AF-A0A4Q0TTF5-F1
#
_entry.id   AF-A0A4Q0TTF5-F1
#
_cell.length_a   1.000
_cell.length_b   1.000
_cell.length_c   1.000
_cell.angle_alpha   90.00
_cell.angle_beta   90.00
_cell.angle_gamma   90.00
#
_symmetry.space_group_name_H-M   'P 1'
#
loop_
_entity.id
_entity.type
_entity.pdbx_description
1 polymer ?
#
loop_
_entity_poly.entity_id
_entity_poly.type
_entity_poly.pdbx_seq_one_letter_code
_entity_poly.pdbx_strand_id
1 'polypeptide(L)'
;MDTRNDRKPYWKWDNDNDNMGNLYNGLLRRGLFAPYIDGKPNGTFLAWHPMEVINGNSGYNKKRYSNYEINVALQYDIPFIKGLSLKLSYNRYERHTFIKRFSRPYDLYVFKTTGVHNHIPTNEIDYVKTRDDGDFLYEKYNNDNSYQLNAMVTYNKTFGKHDINALFVYEQYEGTNDWLDGQRNYFISSAVDQIFAGSSDPKNSTLNGSGSEGGRLSYVGRLGYTYDSKYLLEASFRYDGSVNFDPKHRWGFFPSASVAWRISEENFFKNNIGFIDYLKLRGSVGLPGNDAVGGWQWMQRYNLNSGVYFGSLSNGVSASVIPNTEITWKKSLDIDYGFDMQILRNRLSLSVGGFYKHTYDILGDRLASLPSTFGGTMPKENYATIDTKGFEIEFSYKDKIGDDFSYNISGNLGYAVNELITKDEAENIRPYKSELGYNTDRQMGYVATDIIRTQTELDALPEGYTIFGKKPELGMLNYKDIRGANSDEPDGKIDSNDQEWVIKHTKSPINYGFSVGGSWKGLSVDLFFQGVAGGKRFYDKRIEWGGMEETSYAFRADYWTPENTDAKYPAAGWDQDVAGYSDEAYGETGILYEQLTTNSIDTWNYSSIRNINIMLNSIKTGDLDAETKASLRAQALVLRAWRYFQMVRQYGGVPMIMEPQALTDDLYVTRNKTSECINLIIQDLDEAIQDLPWKWTGDDEGRFSKATAIALKGRILLYYASPQFNPENKAERWETAYVYNKKAAEQIETNGYDLYESYENIWFDEMNKEVLFVTRYQEPDIVHHWDAATRPLSEAQNYSGANQPTKEMVESYQMITGVPITESADYDPLHFWRNRDPRFTSTIAYNGCLWELSGKKDRIQWTYQGSSTLNPSASGFYCRKAINVNFTPYDTERSSTDWVEIRFAEVLMNYAECAAETQKYDEAYSVLKRIRKRAGITAGDNNMYGLKENMSHNEMIAAIMLERKIEFAYEGKRYWDLRRRRMFASEMNGIKRHGLLPKLKGSPTEFDNLKDKVDIEKDYTTYFKDSIVVLDQKYEIDFQDNYYFYAIPNKHLEQNSKLQQTQGWDNGTFNPYE
;
A
#
# COMPACT_ATOMS: atom_id res chain seq x y z
N MET A 1 24.69 29.94 24.55
CA MET A 1 23.24 29.80 24.75
C MET A 1 22.55 30.46 23.57
N ASP A 2 21.89 29.67 22.73
CA ASP A 2 21.02 30.17 21.64
C ASP A 2 19.59 29.81 22.02
N THR A 3 18.73 30.82 22.10
CA THR A 3 17.31 30.65 22.37
C THR A 3 16.51 31.28 21.24
N ARG A 4 15.67 30.48 20.59
CA ARG A 4 14.79 30.95 19.50
C ARG A 4 13.34 30.68 19.85
N ASN A 5 12.47 31.52 19.35
CA ASN A 5 11.03 31.47 19.59
C ASN A 5 10.31 31.82 18.29
N ASP A 6 10.07 30.79 17.49
CA ASP A 6 9.45 30.92 16.18
C ASP A 6 7.93 30.79 16.34
N ARG A 7 7.19 31.65 15.63
CA ARG A 7 5.73 31.61 15.60
C ARG A 7 5.24 31.81 14.18
N LYS A 8 4.39 30.89 13.73
CA LYS A 8 3.74 30.92 12.42
C LYS A 8 2.27 30.52 12.55
N PRO A 9 1.43 30.82 11.56
CA PRO A 9 0.08 30.27 11.52
C PRO A 9 0.07 28.74 11.44
N TYR A 10 -1.01 28.12 11.92
CA TYR A 10 -1.19 26.69 11.76
C TYR A 10 -1.73 26.40 10.35
N TRP A 11 -1.00 25.56 9.61
CA TRP A 11 -1.44 25.01 8.34
C TRP A 11 -1.15 23.51 8.30
N LYS A 12 -2.20 22.71 8.11
CA LYS A 12 -2.14 21.24 8.27
C LYS A 12 -1.12 20.59 7.33
N TRP A 13 -0.89 21.16 6.15
CA TRP A 13 -0.03 20.57 5.11
C TRP A 13 1.44 20.95 5.17
N ASP A 14 1.84 21.88 6.05
CA ASP A 14 3.25 22.31 6.15
C ASP A 14 4.06 21.52 7.20
N ASN A 15 3.47 20.60 7.96
CA ASN A 15 4.18 19.65 8.86
C ASN A 15 5.33 20.26 9.68
N ASP A 16 5.15 21.48 10.21
CA ASP A 16 6.17 22.24 10.97
C ASP A 16 7.38 22.76 10.18
N ASN A 17 7.36 22.76 8.85
CA ASN A 17 8.38 23.40 8.03
C ASN A 17 8.39 24.93 8.24
N ASP A 18 9.56 25.51 8.50
CA ASP A 18 9.72 26.94 8.78
C ASP A 18 9.53 27.82 7.54
N ASN A 19 9.68 27.24 6.35
CA ASN A 19 9.59 27.98 5.09
C ASN A 19 8.16 28.03 4.50
N MET A 20 7.18 27.36 5.13
CA MET A 20 5.78 27.28 4.67
C MET A 20 5.61 26.96 3.17
N GLY A 21 6.46 26.09 2.63
CA GLY A 21 6.55 25.83 1.20
C GLY A 21 5.25 25.31 0.58
N ASN A 22 4.45 24.54 1.33
CA ASN A 22 3.16 24.05 0.85
C ASN A 22 2.09 25.12 0.89
N LEU A 23 2.12 26.07 1.84
CA LEU A 23 1.27 27.26 1.78
C LEU A 23 1.55 28.06 0.49
N TYR A 24 2.82 28.30 0.14
CA TYR A 24 3.19 28.99 -1.10
C TYR A 24 2.79 28.22 -2.36
N ASN A 25 3.03 26.90 -2.40
CA ASN A 25 2.62 26.05 -3.53
C ASN A 25 1.08 26.05 -3.69
N GLY A 26 0.35 25.95 -2.58
CA GLY A 26 -1.11 26.05 -2.55
C GLY A 26 -1.62 27.42 -3.01
N LEU A 27 -0.87 28.50 -2.79
CA LEU A 27 -1.18 29.83 -3.35
C LEU A 27 -0.97 29.88 -4.87
N LEU A 28 0.08 29.24 -5.39
CA LEU A 28 0.43 29.26 -6.82
C LEU A 28 -0.48 28.38 -7.70
N ARG A 29 -1.13 27.35 -7.13
CA ARG A 29 -2.01 26.42 -7.84
C ARG A 29 -3.49 26.86 -7.90
N ARG A 30 -3.83 27.97 -7.25
CA ARG A 30 -5.21 28.46 -7.13
C ARG A 30 -5.70 29.15 -8.40
N GLY A 31 -6.96 28.89 -8.75
CA GLY A 31 -7.68 29.66 -9.76
C GLY A 31 -7.93 31.11 -9.35
N LEU A 32 -8.31 31.96 -10.31
CA LEU A 32 -8.66 33.36 -10.07
C LEU A 32 -10.08 33.47 -9.51
N PHE A 33 -10.22 33.69 -8.20
CA PHE A 33 -11.50 34.02 -7.54
C PHE A 33 -11.29 35.12 -6.49
N ALA A 34 -12.37 35.80 -6.09
CA ALA A 34 -12.30 36.83 -5.06
C ALA A 34 -12.12 36.18 -3.67
N PRO A 35 -11.06 36.49 -2.90
CA PRO A 35 -10.85 35.93 -1.57
C PRO A 35 -11.91 36.43 -0.57
N TYR A 36 -12.37 37.67 -0.74
CA TYR A 36 -13.45 38.24 0.05
C TYR A 36 -14.58 38.71 -0.87
N ILE A 37 -15.80 38.46 -0.45
CA ILE A 37 -17.01 39.04 -1.05
C ILE A 37 -17.76 39.72 0.08
N ASP A 38 -18.02 41.03 -0.08
CA ASP A 38 -18.67 41.85 0.95
C ASP A 38 -18.03 41.70 2.36
N GLY A 39 -16.69 41.72 2.40
CA GLY A 39 -15.90 41.62 3.64
C GLY A 39 -15.88 40.24 4.31
N LYS A 40 -16.52 39.22 3.73
CA LYS A 40 -16.59 37.86 4.30
C LYS A 40 -15.65 36.92 3.52
N PRO A 41 -14.91 36.01 4.20
CA PRO A 41 -13.99 35.10 3.54
C PRO A 41 -14.77 34.11 2.66
N ASN A 42 -14.46 34.10 1.37
CA ASN A 42 -15.20 33.33 0.37
C ASN A 42 -14.89 31.84 0.45
N GLY A 43 -15.93 31.02 0.61
CA GLY A 43 -15.88 29.55 0.62
C GLY A 43 -16.47 28.89 -0.62
N THR A 44 -17.02 29.65 -1.58
CA THR A 44 -17.83 29.13 -2.70
C THR A 44 -17.08 28.12 -3.58
N PHE A 45 -15.79 28.36 -3.81
CA PHE A 45 -14.91 27.47 -4.58
C PHE A 45 -13.67 27.08 -3.79
N LEU A 46 -13.70 27.20 -2.46
CA LEU A 46 -12.53 27.05 -1.60
C LEU A 46 -12.79 26.10 -0.44
N ALA A 47 -11.93 25.09 -0.31
CA ALA A 47 -11.83 24.27 0.91
C ALA A 47 -11.12 24.99 2.06
N TRP A 48 -10.23 25.95 1.78
CA TRP A 48 -9.48 26.73 2.78
C TRP A 48 -9.17 28.14 2.29
N HIS A 49 -8.87 29.06 3.21
CA HIS A 49 -8.71 30.47 2.89
C HIS A 49 -7.34 30.99 3.35
N PRO A 50 -6.47 31.44 2.43
CA PRO A 50 -5.08 31.71 2.72
C PRO A 50 -4.93 32.92 3.64
N MET A 51 -5.83 33.89 3.52
CA MET A 51 -5.81 35.04 4.40
C MET A 51 -6.33 34.70 5.80
N GLU A 52 -7.26 33.74 5.94
CA GLU A 52 -7.69 33.29 7.28
C GLU A 52 -6.56 32.52 7.97
N VAL A 53 -5.79 31.74 7.20
CA VAL A 53 -4.56 31.10 7.68
C VAL A 53 -3.52 32.15 8.05
N ILE A 54 -3.16 33.07 7.16
CA ILE A 54 -2.13 34.11 7.41
C ILE A 54 -2.50 35.01 8.60
N ASN A 55 -3.78 35.34 8.75
CA ASN A 55 -4.29 36.14 9.87
C ASN A 55 -4.33 35.35 11.19
N GLY A 56 -4.03 34.04 11.16
CA GLY A 56 -3.95 33.17 12.33
C GLY A 56 -5.30 32.66 12.82
N ASN A 57 -6.38 32.80 12.05
CA ASN A 57 -7.70 32.29 12.42
C ASN A 57 -7.73 30.76 12.45
N SER A 58 -6.94 30.10 11.60
CA SER A 58 -6.67 28.65 11.68
C SER A 58 -5.87 28.21 12.91
N GLY A 59 -5.36 29.14 13.71
CA GLY A 59 -4.50 28.88 14.85
C GLY A 59 -3.02 29.16 14.57
N TYR A 60 -2.13 28.54 15.34
CA TYR A 60 -0.69 28.80 15.26
C TYR A 60 0.17 27.56 15.51
N ASN A 61 1.43 27.64 15.09
CA ASN A 61 2.49 26.75 15.50
C ASN A 61 3.62 27.58 16.13
N LYS A 62 3.93 27.31 17.40
CA LYS A 62 5.00 27.94 18.17
C LYS A 62 6.09 26.92 18.45
N LYS A 63 7.33 27.31 18.21
CA LYS A 63 8.48 26.46 18.45
C LYS A 63 9.55 27.21 19.24
N ARG A 64 9.95 26.62 20.36
CA ARG A 64 10.97 27.16 21.24
C ARG A 64 12.11 26.18 21.33
N TYR A 65 13.33 26.68 21.17
CA TYR A 65 14.53 25.89 21.39
C TYR A 65 15.41 26.60 22.39
N SER A 66 15.97 25.86 23.33
CA SER A 66 17.03 26.33 24.21
C SER A 66 18.22 25.40 24.04
N ASN A 67 19.34 25.94 23.56
CA ASN A 67 20.59 25.19 23.40
C ASN A 67 21.62 25.67 24.43
N TYR A 68 22.08 24.75 25.26
CA TYR A 68 23.17 24.92 26.21
C TYR A 68 24.36 24.10 25.74
N GLU A 69 25.46 24.78 25.46
CA GLU A 69 26.70 24.13 25.04
C GLU A 69 27.83 24.62 25.92
N ILE A 70 28.55 23.67 26.53
CA ILE A 70 29.72 23.91 27.35
C ILE A 70 30.90 23.27 26.63
N ASN A 71 31.88 24.10 26.26
CA ASN A 71 33.14 23.67 25.68
C ASN A 71 34.28 24.07 26.63
N VAL A 72 34.93 23.10 27.24
CA VAL A 72 36.10 23.31 28.10
C VAL A 72 37.29 22.63 27.45
N ALA A 73 38.40 23.36 27.31
CA ALA A 73 39.65 22.78 26.86
C ALA A 73 40.81 23.24 27.75
N LEU A 74 41.64 22.30 28.16
CA LEU A 74 42.91 22.53 28.84
C LEU A 74 44.03 22.09 27.89
N GLN A 75 44.99 22.97 27.64
CA GLN A 75 46.19 22.64 26.88
C GLN A 75 47.43 22.94 27.73
N TYR A 76 48.39 22.02 27.74
CA TYR A 76 49.68 22.17 28.37
C TYR A 76 50.79 21.84 27.36
N ASP A 77 51.53 22.87 26.95
CA ASP A 77 52.71 22.73 26.11
C ASP A 77 53.90 22.40 27.01
N ILE A 78 54.53 21.24 26.79
CA ILE A 78 55.57 20.74 27.69
C ILE A 78 56.88 21.50 27.42
N PRO A 79 57.34 22.39 28.32
CA PRO A 79 58.41 23.33 28.00
C PRO A 79 59.77 22.65 27.83
N PHE A 80 59.96 21.48 28.45
CA PHE A 80 61.21 20.70 28.41
C PHE A 80 61.26 19.69 27.24
N ILE A 81 60.15 19.45 26.52
CA ILE A 81 60.12 18.63 25.29
C ILE A 81 59.55 19.50 24.17
N LYS A 82 60.44 20.19 23.45
CA LYS A 82 60.06 21.11 22.38
C LYS A 82 59.16 20.42 21.35
N GLY A 83 57.96 20.93 21.17
CA GLY A 83 56.99 20.44 20.19
C GLY A 83 55.91 19.51 20.76
N LEU A 84 56.07 19.01 22.00
CA LEU A 84 55.09 18.15 22.65
C LEU A 84 54.03 18.98 23.39
N SER A 85 52.75 18.68 23.16
CA SER A 85 51.64 19.26 23.89
C SER A 85 50.59 18.22 24.26
N LEU A 86 49.96 18.43 25.41
CA LEU A 86 48.83 17.64 25.91
C LEU A 86 47.60 18.52 25.86
N LYS A 87 46.47 18.00 25.37
CA LYS A 87 45.20 18.71 25.36
C LYS A 87 44.08 17.80 25.85
N LEU A 88 43.31 18.27 26.81
CA LEU A 88 42.05 17.65 27.24
C LEU A 88 40.91 18.58 26.83
N SER A 89 39.92 18.08 26.11
CA SER A 89 38.72 18.84 25.78
C SER A 89 37.46 18.08 26.15
N TYR A 90 36.51 18.77 26.76
CA TYR A 90 35.19 18.28 27.11
C TYR A 90 34.13 19.19 26.49
N ASN A 91 33.23 18.58 25.72
CA ASN A 91 32.03 19.22 25.21
C ASN A 91 30.81 18.60 25.90
N ARG A 92 29.87 19.44 26.34
CA ARG A 92 28.53 19.03 26.77
C ARG A 92 27.53 19.83 25.97
N TYR A 93 26.57 19.15 25.38
CA TYR A 93 25.50 19.73 24.59
C TYR A 93 24.16 19.28 25.15
N GLU A 94 23.27 20.24 25.39
CA GLU A 94 21.92 19.99 25.86
C GLU A 94 20.95 20.92 25.14
N ARG A 95 20.00 20.34 24.42
CA ARG A 95 18.98 21.07 23.67
C ARG A 95 17.59 20.63 24.09
N HIS A 96 16.82 21.60 24.53
CA HIS A 96 15.39 21.44 24.75
C HIS A 96 14.63 22.06 23.60
N THR A 97 13.71 21.30 23.03
CA THR A 97 12.75 21.78 22.02
C THR A 97 11.35 21.65 22.58
N PHE A 98 10.60 22.74 22.58
CA PHE A 98 9.19 22.76 22.92
C PHE A 98 8.37 23.23 21.71
N ILE A 99 7.47 22.40 21.22
CA ILE A 99 6.54 22.71 20.14
C ILE A 99 5.14 22.82 20.74
N LYS A 100 4.41 23.87 20.36
CA LYS A 100 3.01 24.05 20.70
C LYS A 100 2.22 24.42 19.46
N ARG A 101 1.34 23.53 19.02
CA ARG A 101 0.47 23.71 17.86
C ARG A 101 -0.96 23.83 18.34
N PHE A 102 -1.61 24.92 17.95
CA PHE A 102 -3.02 25.16 18.22
C PHE A 102 -3.72 25.29 16.88
N SER A 103 -4.70 24.43 16.64
CA SER A 103 -5.54 24.46 15.45
C SER A 103 -6.95 24.86 15.84
N ARG A 104 -7.58 25.72 15.04
CA ARG A 104 -8.93 26.22 15.28
C ARG A 104 -9.77 26.16 14.01
N PRO A 105 -11.03 25.69 14.11
CA PRO A 105 -11.99 25.87 13.04
C PRO A 105 -12.26 27.36 12.78
N TYR A 106 -12.53 27.71 11.54
CA TYR A 106 -12.92 29.07 11.15
C TYR A 106 -13.96 29.03 10.03
N ASP A 107 -14.83 30.05 9.99
CA ASP A 107 -15.94 30.07 9.04
C ASP A 107 -15.57 30.65 7.67
N LEU A 108 -16.13 30.04 6.64
CA LEU A 108 -16.14 30.50 5.26
C LEU A 108 -17.59 30.70 4.80
N TYR A 109 -17.80 31.65 3.91
CA TYR A 109 -19.13 32.02 3.43
C TYR A 109 -19.27 31.57 1.97
N VAL A 110 -20.22 30.67 1.72
CA VAL A 110 -20.57 30.21 0.39
C VAL A 110 -21.62 31.15 -0.17
N PHE A 111 -21.37 31.71 -1.35
CA PHE A 111 -22.25 32.66 -2.01
C PHE A 111 -23.01 31.98 -3.14
N LYS A 112 -24.26 32.39 -3.36
CA LYS A 112 -25.03 31.93 -4.51
C LYS A 112 -24.30 32.30 -5.80
N THR A 113 -24.32 31.42 -6.79
CA THR A 113 -23.67 31.65 -8.09
C THR A 113 -24.69 31.99 -9.17
N THR A 114 -24.21 32.58 -10.26
CA THR A 114 -25.01 32.96 -11.42
C THR A 114 -24.26 32.71 -12.75
N GLY A 115 -24.93 32.95 -13.86
CA GLY A 115 -24.44 32.73 -15.22
C GLY A 115 -24.70 31.33 -15.76
N VAL A 116 -24.46 31.14 -17.07
CA VAL A 116 -24.78 29.89 -17.80
C VAL A 116 -24.09 28.64 -17.23
N HIS A 117 -22.95 28.84 -16.54
CA HIS A 117 -22.18 27.75 -15.94
C HIS A 117 -22.02 27.90 -14.40
N ASN A 118 -22.86 28.69 -13.73
CA ASN A 118 -22.89 28.81 -12.25
C ASN A 118 -21.53 29.06 -11.56
N HIS A 119 -20.64 29.84 -12.19
CA HIS A 119 -19.28 30.10 -11.69
C HIS A 119 -19.04 31.56 -11.29
N ILE A 120 -20.04 32.44 -11.43
CA ILE A 120 -19.95 33.84 -11.01
C ILE A 120 -20.58 33.95 -9.62
N PRO A 121 -19.81 34.13 -8.54
CA PRO A 121 -20.37 34.29 -7.21
C PRO A 121 -21.06 35.66 -7.10
N THR A 122 -22.23 35.67 -6.46
CA THR A 122 -22.99 36.88 -6.15
C THR A 122 -22.63 37.41 -4.75
N ASN A 123 -23.29 38.47 -4.31
CA ASN A 123 -23.17 38.97 -2.93
C ASN A 123 -24.17 38.33 -1.96
N GLU A 124 -25.01 37.40 -2.43
CA GLU A 124 -26.00 36.72 -1.58
C GLU A 124 -25.37 35.46 -0.97
N ILE A 125 -25.41 35.35 0.36
CA ILE A 125 -24.93 34.17 1.08
C ILE A 125 -25.92 33.03 0.83
N ASP A 126 -25.39 31.88 0.43
CA ASP A 126 -26.15 30.63 0.36
C ASP A 126 -26.13 29.94 1.73
N TYR A 127 -24.93 29.63 2.23
CA TYR A 127 -24.72 29.07 3.57
C TYR A 127 -23.32 29.38 4.10
N VAL A 128 -23.12 29.17 5.41
CA VAL A 128 -21.81 29.25 6.07
C VAL A 128 -21.22 27.85 6.18
N LYS A 129 -19.96 27.71 5.79
CA LYS A 129 -19.18 26.48 5.84
C LYS A 129 -18.04 26.66 6.83
N THR A 130 -18.05 25.93 7.94
CA THR A 130 -16.92 25.90 8.86
C THR A 130 -15.81 25.04 8.27
N ARG A 131 -14.63 25.63 8.13
CA ARG A 131 -13.40 24.89 7.82
C ARG A 131 -12.80 24.38 9.12
N ASP A 132 -12.85 23.08 9.31
CA ASP A 132 -12.26 22.38 10.44
C ASP A 132 -11.07 21.53 9.98
N ASP A 133 -9.86 21.91 10.39
CA ASP A 133 -8.62 21.12 10.22
C ASP A 133 -8.25 20.34 11.49
N GLY A 134 -9.21 20.23 12.41
CA GLY A 134 -9.10 19.75 13.77
C GLY A 134 -9.13 20.92 14.75
N ASP A 135 -10.00 20.86 15.77
CA ASP A 135 -9.95 21.74 16.94
C ASP A 135 -9.10 21.10 18.03
N PHE A 136 -7.82 21.49 18.13
CA PHE A 136 -6.88 20.82 19.03
C PHE A 136 -5.73 21.69 19.50
N LEU A 137 -5.14 21.29 20.63
CA LEU A 137 -3.83 21.73 21.06
C LEU A 137 -2.91 20.53 21.23
N TYR A 138 -1.76 20.62 20.57
CA TYR A 138 -0.68 19.65 20.62
C TYR A 138 0.55 20.30 21.25
N GLU A 139 1.16 19.63 22.22
CA GLU A 139 2.44 20.02 22.79
C GLU A 139 3.44 18.87 22.69
N LYS A 140 4.68 19.19 22.31
CA LYS A 140 5.79 18.24 22.30
C LYS A 140 7.00 18.84 22.99
N TYR A 141 7.62 18.06 23.86
CA TYR A 141 8.90 18.34 24.47
C TYR A 141 9.93 17.30 24.01
N ASN A 142 11.08 17.76 23.55
CA ASN A 142 12.22 16.93 23.14
C ASN A 142 13.47 17.40 23.89
N ASN A 143 14.22 16.47 24.46
CA ASN A 143 15.45 16.71 25.18
C ASN A 143 16.59 15.93 24.52
N ASP A 144 17.42 16.62 23.76
CA ASP A 144 18.66 16.06 23.19
C ASP A 144 19.82 16.39 24.13
N ASN A 145 20.55 15.38 24.57
CA ASN A 145 21.65 15.57 25.50
C ASN A 145 22.85 14.69 25.10
N SER A 146 24.04 15.25 25.05
CA SER A 146 25.26 14.50 24.73
C SER A 146 26.51 15.11 25.35
N TYR A 147 27.55 14.31 25.50
CA TYR A 147 28.89 14.81 25.80
C TYR A 147 29.94 14.16 24.92
N GLN A 148 31.07 14.85 24.78
CA GLN A 148 32.27 14.31 24.17
C GLN A 148 33.50 14.67 25.00
N LEU A 149 34.35 13.67 25.26
CA LEU A 149 35.62 13.83 25.94
C LEU A 149 36.75 13.41 24.99
N ASN A 150 37.70 14.31 24.75
CA ASN A 150 38.90 14.01 23.98
C ASN A 150 40.17 14.29 24.80
N ALA A 151 41.05 13.30 24.89
CA ALA A 151 42.41 13.47 25.42
C ALA A 151 43.41 13.30 24.27
N MET A 152 44.22 14.32 24.02
CA MET A 152 45.09 14.43 22.86
C MET A 152 46.55 14.60 23.28
N VAL A 153 47.44 13.89 22.60
CA VAL A 153 48.89 14.06 22.69
C VAL A 153 49.40 14.45 21.32
N THR A 154 50.00 15.63 21.20
CA THR A 154 50.51 16.16 19.92
C THR A 154 52.01 16.37 20.00
N TYR A 155 52.76 15.98 18.97
CA TYR A 155 54.18 16.29 18.84
C TYR A 155 54.49 16.90 17.46
N ASN A 156 54.84 18.18 17.44
CA ASN A 156 55.18 18.93 16.23
C ASN A 156 56.61 19.44 16.33
N LYS A 157 57.51 18.92 15.49
CA LYS A 157 58.90 19.33 15.51
C LYS A 157 59.57 19.26 14.16
N THR A 158 60.26 20.34 13.81
CA THR A 158 61.17 20.40 12.67
C THR A 158 62.62 20.18 13.12
N PHE A 159 63.32 19.27 12.43
CA PHE A 159 64.72 18.91 12.57
C PHE A 159 65.45 19.16 11.26
N GLY A 160 66.03 20.35 11.10
CA GLY A 160 66.65 20.74 9.83
C GLY A 160 65.61 20.71 8.70
N LYS A 161 65.75 19.76 7.78
CA LYS A 161 64.82 19.55 6.65
C LYS A 161 63.65 18.61 6.97
N HIS A 162 63.64 17.98 8.13
CA HIS A 162 62.65 16.98 8.50
C HIS A 162 61.57 17.59 9.39
N ASP A 163 60.33 17.67 8.94
CA ASP A 163 59.19 18.08 9.74
C ASP A 163 58.38 16.85 10.16
N ILE A 164 58.12 16.71 11.47
CA ILE A 164 57.36 15.60 12.05
C ILE A 164 56.15 16.17 12.79
N ASN A 165 54.97 15.63 12.48
CA ASN A 165 53.71 15.89 13.16
C ASN A 165 53.12 14.55 13.61
N ALA A 166 52.95 14.35 14.91
CA ALA A 166 52.29 13.17 15.46
C ALA A 166 51.13 13.57 16.37
N LEU A 167 50.04 12.81 16.31
CA LEU A 167 48.85 12.99 17.13
C LEU A 167 48.33 11.64 17.60
N PHE A 168 48.01 11.53 18.87
CA PHE A 168 47.20 10.44 19.43
C PHE A 168 45.99 11.04 20.15
N VAL A 169 44.81 10.47 19.96
CA VAL A 169 43.56 10.91 20.58
C VAL A 169 42.82 9.72 21.18
N TYR A 170 42.44 9.83 22.45
CA TYR A 170 41.35 9.09 23.05
C TYR A 170 40.08 9.93 22.93
N GLU A 171 39.01 9.37 22.37
CA GLU A 171 37.74 10.05 22.15
C GLU A 171 36.60 9.19 22.70
N GLN A 172 35.73 9.78 23.51
CA GLN A 172 34.55 9.15 24.10
C GLN A 172 33.34 10.03 23.86
N TYR A 173 32.25 9.43 23.41
CA TYR A 173 30.97 10.10 23.14
C TYR A 173 29.81 9.26 23.67
N GLU A 174 28.85 9.91 24.32
CA GLU A 174 27.53 9.36 24.61
C GLU A 174 26.47 10.43 24.40
N GLY A 175 25.29 9.99 23.96
CA GLY A 175 24.14 10.86 23.77
C GLY A 175 22.82 10.14 23.99
N THR A 176 21.83 10.88 24.47
CA THR A 176 20.45 10.47 24.70
C THR A 176 19.51 11.46 24.02
N ASN A 177 18.40 10.97 23.50
CA ASN A 177 17.28 11.82 23.09
C ASN A 177 15.98 11.24 23.63
N ASP A 178 15.27 12.04 24.41
CA ASP A 178 13.98 11.71 25.00
C ASP A 178 12.93 12.71 24.55
N TRP A 179 11.75 12.23 24.16
CA TRP A 179 10.63 13.10 23.87
C TRP A 179 9.32 12.58 24.44
N LEU A 180 8.43 13.54 24.71
CA LEU A 180 7.05 13.33 25.11
C LEU A 180 6.18 14.29 24.31
N ASP A 181 5.05 13.82 23.81
CA ASP A 181 4.03 14.67 23.23
C ASP A 181 2.63 14.29 23.69
N GLY A 182 1.72 15.25 23.60
CA GLY A 182 0.32 15.03 23.90
C GLY A 182 -0.58 16.00 23.16
N GLN A 183 -1.79 15.54 22.88
CA GLN A 183 -2.83 16.33 22.23
C GLN A 183 -4.13 16.21 23.00
N ARG A 184 -4.89 17.31 23.04
CA ARG A 184 -6.33 17.27 23.34
C ARG A 184 -7.12 17.96 22.26
N ASN A 185 -8.31 17.44 21.98
CA ASN A 185 -9.23 17.96 20.97
C ASN A 185 -10.47 18.59 21.63
N TYR A 186 -11.26 19.32 20.84
CA TYR A 186 -12.57 19.90 21.18
C TYR A 186 -12.52 20.82 22.41
N PHE A 187 -12.09 22.05 22.20
CA PHE A 187 -11.88 23.04 23.25
C PHE A 187 -13.20 23.63 23.75
N ILE A 188 -13.36 23.70 25.07
CA ILE A 188 -14.53 24.39 25.69
C ILE A 188 -14.52 25.87 25.34
N SER A 189 -13.32 26.46 25.22
CA SER A 189 -13.13 27.83 24.73
C SER A 189 -11.83 27.95 23.95
N SER A 190 -11.93 28.40 22.71
CA SER A 190 -10.79 28.68 21.82
C SER A 190 -9.97 29.92 22.24
N ALA A 191 -10.41 30.65 23.27
CA ALA A 191 -9.65 31.73 23.89
C ALA A 191 -8.55 31.22 24.84
N VAL A 192 -8.66 29.97 25.32
CA VAL A 192 -7.69 29.36 26.24
C VAL A 192 -6.84 28.34 25.49
N ASP A 193 -5.61 28.72 25.16
CA ASP A 193 -4.68 27.90 24.39
C ASP A 193 -3.84 26.96 25.27
N GLN A 194 -4.44 26.31 26.28
CA GLN A 194 -3.75 25.41 27.21
C GLN A 194 -4.36 24.00 27.17
N ILE A 195 -3.53 22.96 27.31
CA ILE A 195 -3.96 21.55 27.13
C ILE A 195 -5.20 21.22 27.96
N PHE A 196 -5.30 21.73 29.19
CA PHE A 196 -6.44 21.44 30.08
C PHE A 196 -7.80 21.90 29.54
N ALA A 197 -7.84 22.85 28.60
CA ALA A 197 -9.07 23.44 28.06
C ALA A 197 -9.70 22.63 26.91
N GLY A 198 -9.00 21.61 26.41
CA GLY A 198 -9.57 20.58 25.53
C GLY A 198 -10.48 19.61 26.29
N SER A 199 -11.22 18.78 25.55
CA SER A 199 -12.14 17.78 26.07
C SER A 199 -11.53 16.93 27.18
N SER A 200 -12.31 16.65 28.22
CA SER A 200 -11.93 15.75 29.30
C SER A 200 -12.14 14.27 28.96
N ASP A 201 -12.76 13.96 27.83
CA ASP A 201 -12.94 12.58 27.37
C ASP A 201 -11.57 12.00 26.94
N PRO A 202 -11.10 10.90 27.55
CA PRO A 202 -9.86 10.24 27.14
C PRO A 202 -9.79 9.90 25.66
N LYS A 203 -10.92 9.61 24.99
CA LYS A 203 -10.97 9.31 23.55
C LYS A 203 -10.53 10.49 22.67
N ASN A 204 -10.62 11.70 23.20
CA ASN A 204 -10.26 12.95 22.52
C ASN A 204 -8.84 13.42 22.89
N SER A 205 -8.06 12.56 23.53
CA SER A 205 -6.72 12.85 24.01
C SER A 205 -5.73 11.80 23.52
N THR A 206 -4.51 12.23 23.19
CA THR A 206 -3.39 11.32 22.92
C THR A 206 -2.19 11.72 23.76
N LEU A 207 -1.38 10.73 24.16
CA LEU A 207 -0.13 10.91 24.87
C LEU A 207 0.85 9.86 24.37
N ASN A 208 2.06 10.27 24.01
CA ASN A 208 3.10 9.35 23.55
C ASN A 208 4.49 9.84 23.97
N GLY A 209 5.48 8.95 23.92
CA GLY A 209 6.85 9.26 24.26
C GLY A 209 7.83 8.18 23.83
N SER A 210 9.09 8.54 23.68
CA SER A 210 10.16 7.60 23.34
C SER A 210 11.52 8.13 23.80
N GLY A 211 12.45 7.21 24.04
CA GLY A 211 13.83 7.49 24.39
C GLY A 211 14.79 6.73 23.46
N SER A 212 15.97 7.29 23.24
CA SER A 212 17.03 6.66 22.47
C SER A 212 18.39 7.02 23.06
N GLU A 213 19.34 6.09 22.95
CA GLU A 213 20.70 6.27 23.42
C GLU A 213 21.71 5.83 22.35
N GLY A 214 22.91 6.39 22.41
CA GLY A 214 24.03 6.02 21.57
C GLY A 214 25.36 6.33 22.26
N GLY A 215 26.38 5.57 21.90
CA GLY A 215 27.71 5.72 22.49
C GLY A 215 28.81 5.21 21.57
N ARG A 216 29.98 5.85 21.63
CA ARG A 216 31.18 5.46 20.91
C ARG A 216 32.43 5.68 21.75
N LEU A 217 33.42 4.83 21.52
CA LEU A 217 34.75 4.97 22.08
C LEU A 217 35.80 4.77 21.00
N SER A 218 36.78 5.65 20.93
CA SER A 218 37.68 5.78 19.79
C SER A 218 39.12 6.01 20.22
N TYR A 219 40.06 5.34 19.54
CA TYR A 219 41.49 5.62 19.62
C TYR A 219 42.00 6.01 18.23
N VAL A 220 42.54 7.22 18.10
CA VAL A 220 42.96 7.79 16.82
C VAL A 220 44.45 8.08 16.85
N GLY A 221 45.18 7.65 15.83
CA GLY A 221 46.59 7.96 15.64
C GLY A 221 46.84 8.62 14.28
N ARG A 222 47.73 9.60 14.22
CA ARG A 222 48.19 10.24 12.98
C ARG A 222 49.67 10.55 13.08
N LEU A 223 50.42 10.26 12.01
CA LEU A 223 51.83 10.56 11.86
C LEU A 223 52.06 11.15 10.47
N GLY A 224 52.42 12.42 10.42
CA GLY A 224 52.85 13.16 9.24
C GLY A 224 54.37 13.38 9.25
N TYR A 225 54.98 13.29 8.08
CA TYR A 225 56.39 13.55 7.85
C TYR A 225 56.57 14.34 6.56
N THR A 226 57.27 15.46 6.63
CA THR A 226 57.62 16.27 5.45
C THR A 226 59.14 16.45 5.35
N TYR A 227 59.73 16.11 4.21
CA TYR A 227 61.15 16.34 3.96
C TYR A 227 61.37 17.51 2.99
N ASP A 228 62.11 18.52 3.43
CA ASP A 228 62.54 19.69 2.65
C ASP A 228 61.38 20.41 1.94
N SER A 229 60.18 20.34 2.52
CA SER A 229 58.91 20.76 1.91
C SER A 229 58.57 20.11 0.55
N LYS A 230 59.20 18.99 0.20
CA LYS A 230 59.07 18.30 -1.10
C LYS A 230 58.25 17.02 -1.01
N TYR A 231 58.64 16.10 -0.13
CA TYR A 231 57.99 14.80 0.04
C TYR A 231 57.17 14.83 1.32
N LEU A 232 55.88 14.61 1.19
CA LEU A 232 54.93 14.59 2.29
C LEU A 232 54.41 13.15 2.40
N LEU A 233 54.54 12.55 3.58
CA LEU A 233 54.01 11.23 3.91
C LEU A 233 53.10 11.38 5.12
N GLU A 234 51.97 10.71 5.12
CA GLU A 234 51.08 10.66 6.27
C GLU A 234 50.51 9.26 6.43
N ALA A 235 50.45 8.77 7.67
CA ALA A 235 49.74 7.57 8.03
C ALA A 235 48.81 7.88 9.21
N SER A 236 47.61 7.33 9.21
CA SER A 236 46.70 7.41 10.35
C SER A 236 45.92 6.13 10.55
N PHE A 237 45.37 5.95 11.74
CA PHE A 237 44.43 4.88 12.02
C PHE A 237 43.38 5.35 13.01
N ARG A 238 42.22 4.69 12.98
CA ARG A 238 41.22 4.74 14.04
C ARG A 238 40.91 3.33 14.52
N TYR A 239 40.74 3.15 15.82
CA TYR A 239 40.16 1.95 16.43
C TYR A 239 38.91 2.38 17.18
N ASP A 240 37.75 2.13 16.58
CA ASP A 240 36.46 2.69 17.02
C ASP A 240 35.53 1.56 17.49
N GLY A 241 34.89 1.75 18.65
CA GLY A 241 33.91 0.86 19.26
C GLY A 241 32.52 1.50 19.23
N SER A 242 31.50 0.75 18.79
CA SER A 242 30.10 1.22 18.72
C SER A 242 29.15 0.31 19.50
N VAL A 243 28.17 0.91 20.19
CA VAL A 243 27.10 0.18 20.92
C VAL A 243 26.08 -0.47 19.99
N ASN A 244 26.07 -0.12 18.70
CA ASN A 244 25.13 -0.65 17.72
C ASN A 244 25.32 -2.14 17.43
N PHE A 245 26.49 -2.69 17.75
CA PHE A 245 26.87 -4.07 17.47
C PHE A 245 26.86 -4.96 18.71
N ASP A 246 26.77 -6.27 18.48
CA ASP A 246 26.97 -7.29 19.52
C ASP A 246 28.32 -7.05 20.24
N PRO A 247 28.42 -7.25 21.58
CA PRO A 247 29.66 -7.09 22.33
C PRO A 247 30.92 -7.72 21.69
N LYS A 248 30.79 -8.82 20.94
CA LYS A 248 31.90 -9.48 20.24
C LYS A 248 32.39 -8.73 19.00
N HIS A 249 31.56 -7.88 18.39
CA HIS A 249 31.79 -7.23 17.09
C HIS A 249 31.86 -5.69 17.16
N ARG A 250 31.89 -5.10 18.36
CA ARG A 250 31.83 -3.63 18.55
C ARG A 250 32.97 -2.85 17.92
N TRP A 251 34.17 -3.43 17.88
CA TRP A 251 35.39 -2.73 17.53
C TRP A 251 35.82 -2.92 16.07
N GLY A 252 36.13 -1.84 15.38
CA GLY A 252 36.69 -1.83 14.02
C GLY A 252 38.02 -1.06 13.95
N PHE A 253 38.94 -1.53 13.10
CA PHE A 253 40.24 -0.88 12.85
C PHE A 253 40.29 -0.31 11.42
N PHE A 254 40.56 0.99 11.30
CA PHE A 254 40.40 1.78 10.09
C PHE A 254 41.70 2.57 9.77
N PRO A 255 42.66 1.96 9.07
CA PRO A 255 43.92 2.60 8.68
C PRO A 255 43.78 3.47 7.42
N SER A 256 44.68 4.43 7.27
CA SER A 256 44.88 5.20 6.03
C SER A 256 46.31 5.68 5.88
N ALA A 257 46.72 5.91 4.63
CA ALA A 257 48.02 6.45 4.28
C ALA A 257 47.91 7.40 3.08
N SER A 258 48.76 8.42 3.03
CA SER A 258 48.87 9.32 1.89
C SER A 258 50.30 9.74 1.62
N VAL A 259 50.56 10.06 0.35
CA VAL A 259 51.84 10.58 -0.14
C VAL A 259 51.57 11.76 -1.05
N ALA A 260 52.43 12.77 -0.97
CA ALA A 260 52.46 13.83 -1.96
C ALA A 260 53.89 14.29 -2.25
N TRP A 261 54.12 14.71 -3.50
CA TRP A 261 55.40 15.20 -3.98
C TRP A 261 55.21 16.56 -4.65
N ARG A 262 55.81 17.60 -4.06
CA ARG A 262 55.87 18.94 -4.65
C ARG A 262 57.05 19.01 -5.63
N ILE A 263 56.79 18.63 -6.87
CA ILE A 263 57.79 18.60 -7.95
C ILE A 263 58.36 20.01 -8.20
N SER A 264 57.53 21.05 -8.10
CA SER A 264 57.98 22.44 -8.30
C SER A 264 59.00 22.91 -7.27
N GLU A 265 59.19 22.18 -6.17
CA GLU A 265 60.21 22.49 -5.17
C GLU A 265 61.59 21.88 -5.50
N GLU A 266 61.66 20.98 -6.49
CA GLU A 266 62.90 20.34 -6.93
C GLU A 266 63.81 21.30 -7.72
N ASN A 267 65.13 21.18 -7.50
CA ASN A 267 66.11 22.03 -8.17
C ASN A 267 66.04 21.89 -9.70
N PHE A 268 65.85 20.66 -10.20
CA PHE A 268 65.76 20.43 -11.64
C PHE A 268 64.50 21.07 -12.25
N PHE A 269 63.43 21.24 -11.48
CA PHE A 269 62.20 21.85 -11.96
C PHE A 269 62.31 23.37 -11.89
N LYS A 270 62.67 23.91 -10.71
CA LYS A 270 62.88 25.36 -10.49
C LYS A 270 63.83 26.00 -11.49
N ASN A 271 64.91 25.30 -11.84
CA ASN A 271 65.95 25.86 -12.70
C ASN A 271 65.62 25.78 -14.20
N ASN A 272 64.70 24.90 -14.61
CA ASN A 272 64.47 24.60 -16.03
C ASN A 272 63.04 24.88 -16.50
N ILE A 273 62.05 24.96 -15.61
CA ILE A 273 60.62 25.07 -15.94
C ILE A 273 60.02 26.30 -15.25
N GLY A 274 60.22 27.48 -15.83
CA GLY A 274 59.78 28.76 -15.27
C GLY A 274 58.33 29.16 -15.59
N PHE A 275 57.61 28.38 -16.41
CA PHE A 275 56.21 28.69 -16.76
C PHE A 275 55.19 28.02 -15.82
N ILE A 276 55.62 27.06 -14.99
CA ILE A 276 54.81 26.38 -13.97
C ILE A 276 55.28 26.86 -12.60
N ASP A 277 54.43 27.58 -11.88
CA ASP A 277 54.74 28.20 -10.59
C ASP A 277 54.65 27.17 -9.44
N TYR A 278 53.72 26.22 -9.55
CA TYR A 278 53.50 25.17 -8.56
C TYR A 278 53.04 23.88 -9.22
N LEU A 279 53.59 22.74 -8.79
CA LEU A 279 53.16 21.41 -9.21
C LEU A 279 53.31 20.42 -8.07
N LYS A 280 52.21 19.75 -7.71
CA LYS A 280 52.16 18.70 -6.68
C LYS A 280 51.42 17.48 -7.21
N LEU A 281 52.01 16.30 -7.06
CA LEU A 281 51.32 15.02 -7.20
C LEU A 281 50.87 14.52 -5.82
N ARG A 282 49.71 13.87 -5.73
CA ARG A 282 49.15 13.32 -4.49
C ARG A 282 48.48 11.97 -4.73
N GLY A 283 48.54 11.10 -3.73
CA GLY A 283 47.79 9.85 -3.68
C GLY A 283 47.50 9.42 -2.25
N SER A 284 46.36 8.76 -2.03
CA SER A 284 45.96 8.24 -0.72
C SER A 284 45.20 6.93 -0.85
N VAL A 285 45.29 6.12 0.20
CA VAL A 285 44.48 4.92 0.42
C VAL A 285 43.97 4.91 1.85
N GLY A 286 42.70 4.59 2.07
CA GLY A 286 42.10 4.52 3.39
C GLY A 286 41.01 3.47 3.47
N LEU A 287 40.75 2.97 4.69
CA LEU A 287 39.68 2.02 4.97
C LEU A 287 38.72 2.59 6.02
N PRO A 288 37.91 3.63 5.72
CA PRO A 288 36.87 4.11 6.62
C PRO A 288 35.80 3.05 6.91
N GLY A 289 35.29 3.07 8.15
CA GLY A 289 34.15 2.28 8.61
C GLY A 289 32.90 3.13 8.87
N ASN A 290 31.73 2.49 8.82
CA ASN A 290 30.45 3.11 9.11
C ASN A 290 29.57 2.17 9.97
N ASP A 291 29.03 2.70 11.07
CA ASP A 291 28.20 1.99 12.06
C ASP A 291 26.70 2.33 11.99
N ALA A 292 26.23 2.98 10.93
CA ALA A 292 24.84 3.36 10.72
C ALA A 292 23.97 2.15 10.33
N VAL A 293 23.91 1.14 11.21
CA VAL A 293 23.21 -0.13 10.99
C VAL A 293 21.84 -0.21 11.69
N GLY A 294 21.46 0.81 12.46
CA GLY A 294 20.27 0.78 13.31
C GLY A 294 20.55 0.02 14.62
N GLY A 295 20.21 0.62 15.76
CA GLY A 295 20.55 0.05 17.07
C GLY A 295 19.83 -1.26 17.39
N TRP A 296 20.47 -2.09 18.21
CA TRP A 296 19.90 -3.27 18.87
C TRP A 296 19.41 -4.41 17.95
N GLN A 297 19.89 -4.48 16.69
CA GLN A 297 19.54 -5.60 15.80
C GLN A 297 20.04 -6.96 16.30
N TRP A 298 21.04 -6.97 17.18
CA TRP A 298 21.60 -8.17 17.81
C TRP A 298 20.75 -8.68 18.99
N MET A 299 19.66 -7.99 19.35
CA MET A 299 18.73 -8.38 20.42
C MET A 299 17.32 -8.67 19.88
N GLN A 300 16.57 -9.53 20.56
CA GLN A 300 15.14 -9.73 20.26
C GLN A 300 14.36 -8.47 20.59
N ARG A 301 13.80 -7.85 19.55
CA ARG A 301 12.91 -6.70 19.66
C ARG A 301 11.46 -7.12 19.59
N TYR A 302 10.60 -6.41 20.30
CA TYR A 302 9.17 -6.58 20.27
C TYR A 302 8.51 -5.29 19.80
N ASN A 303 7.51 -5.41 18.94
CA ASN A 303 6.65 -4.31 18.54
C ASN A 303 5.36 -4.39 19.37
N LEU A 304 4.90 -3.25 19.87
CA LEU A 304 3.55 -3.13 20.43
C LEU A 304 2.58 -3.05 19.26
N ASN A 305 1.62 -3.97 19.22
CA ASN A 305 0.57 -3.98 18.23
C ASN A 305 -0.77 -3.79 18.94
N SER A 306 -1.60 -2.89 18.42
CA SER A 306 -3.01 -2.80 18.81
C SER A 306 -3.82 -3.65 17.83
N GLY A 307 -4.70 -4.50 18.33
CA GLY A 307 -5.61 -5.29 17.50
C GLY A 307 -6.70 -5.93 18.32
N VAL A 308 -7.74 -6.42 17.65
CA VAL A 308 -8.78 -7.22 18.31
C VAL A 308 -8.21 -8.63 18.50
N TYR A 309 -7.68 -8.91 19.68
CA TYR A 309 -7.33 -10.27 20.06
C TYR A 309 -8.49 -10.84 20.84
N PHE A 310 -9.11 -11.87 20.26
CA PHE A 310 -10.10 -12.66 20.95
C PHE A 310 -11.32 -11.83 21.44
N GLY A 311 -11.86 -10.96 20.58
CA GLY A 311 -13.14 -10.26 20.82
C GLY A 311 -13.06 -8.93 21.57
N SER A 312 -11.88 -8.53 22.06
CA SER A 312 -11.64 -7.18 22.58
C SER A 312 -10.39 -6.54 21.96
N LEU A 313 -10.43 -5.22 21.78
CA LEU A 313 -9.24 -4.45 21.42
C LEU A 313 -8.24 -4.58 22.56
N SER A 314 -7.10 -5.20 22.28
CA SER A 314 -6.02 -5.36 23.25
C SER A 314 -4.68 -5.06 22.62
N ASN A 315 -3.77 -4.60 23.47
CA ASN A 315 -2.38 -4.37 23.07
C ASN A 315 -1.62 -5.68 23.22
N GLY A 316 -1.11 -6.19 22.11
CA GLY A 316 -0.21 -7.32 22.05
C GLY A 316 1.24 -6.90 21.82
N VAL A 317 2.14 -7.86 21.98
CA VAL A 317 3.52 -7.74 21.51
C VAL A 317 3.77 -8.78 20.42
N SER A 318 4.39 -8.39 19.31
CA SER A 318 4.95 -9.34 18.34
C SER A 318 6.45 -9.25 18.32
N ALA A 319 7.12 -10.38 18.10
CA ALA A 319 8.52 -10.36 17.72
C ALA A 319 8.70 -9.52 16.44
N SER A 320 9.78 -8.74 16.38
CA SER A 320 10.13 -7.94 15.20
C SER A 320 10.89 -8.79 14.18
N VAL A 321 12.20 -8.61 14.05
CA VAL A 321 13.08 -9.41 13.19
C VAL A 321 13.81 -10.46 14.02
N ILE A 322 14.29 -11.53 13.37
CA ILE A 322 15.22 -12.48 13.99
C ILE A 322 16.51 -11.72 14.37
N PRO A 323 17.06 -11.87 15.59
CA PRO A 323 18.28 -11.17 15.98
C PRO A 323 19.48 -11.53 15.11
N ASN A 324 20.29 -10.53 14.72
CA ASN A 324 21.55 -10.72 14.01
C ASN A 324 22.74 -10.44 14.94
N THR A 325 23.34 -11.48 15.51
CA THR A 325 24.52 -11.36 16.40
C THR A 325 25.84 -11.11 15.65
N GLU A 326 25.85 -11.32 14.33
CA GLU A 326 27.02 -11.17 13.45
C GLU A 326 27.09 -9.78 12.80
N ILE A 327 26.17 -8.88 13.16
CA ILE A 327 26.12 -7.52 12.63
C ILE A 327 27.42 -6.75 12.93
N THR A 328 27.99 -6.12 11.90
CA THR A 328 29.30 -5.46 11.98
C THR A 328 29.40 -4.22 11.08
N TRP A 329 30.57 -3.57 11.08
CA TRP A 329 30.87 -2.34 10.35
C TRP A 329 30.81 -2.54 8.83
N LYS A 330 30.13 -1.62 8.13
CA LYS A 330 30.32 -1.42 6.69
C LYS A 330 31.66 -0.74 6.46
N LYS A 331 32.46 -1.20 5.49
CA LYS A 331 33.80 -0.67 5.21
C LYS A 331 33.89 -0.20 3.77
N SER A 332 34.76 0.79 3.52
CA SER A 332 35.06 1.24 2.16
C SER A 332 36.56 1.39 1.99
N LEU A 333 37.14 0.67 1.03
CA LEU A 333 38.53 0.90 0.61
C LEU A 333 38.53 2.04 -0.41
N ASP A 334 38.98 3.21 0.03
CA ASP A 334 39.00 4.44 -0.76
C ASP A 334 40.43 4.69 -1.26
N ILE A 335 40.58 4.87 -2.58
CA ILE A 335 41.84 5.20 -3.26
C ILE A 335 41.62 6.49 -4.02
N ASP A 336 42.46 7.50 -3.76
CA ASP A 336 42.45 8.78 -4.47
C ASP A 336 43.83 9.07 -5.04
N TYR A 337 43.87 9.72 -6.20
CA TYR A 337 45.09 10.20 -6.82
C TYR A 337 44.82 11.46 -7.64
N GLY A 338 45.82 12.32 -7.77
CA GLY A 338 45.63 13.56 -8.52
C GLY A 338 46.84 14.46 -8.53
N PHE A 339 46.69 15.61 -9.15
CA PHE A 339 47.69 16.67 -9.15
C PHE A 339 47.07 18.05 -9.00
N ASP A 340 47.87 18.95 -8.44
CA ASP A 340 47.56 20.37 -8.29
C ASP A 340 48.63 21.17 -9.02
N MET A 341 48.22 22.13 -9.85
CA MET A 341 49.12 22.94 -10.67
C MET A 341 48.73 24.42 -10.65
N GLN A 342 49.71 25.31 -10.59
CA GLN A 342 49.52 26.75 -10.80
C GLN A 342 50.49 27.22 -11.90
N ILE A 343 49.96 27.98 -12.87
CA ILE A 343 50.71 28.51 -14.00
C ILE A 343 50.37 29.98 -14.25
N LEU A 344 51.15 30.64 -15.10
CA LEU A 344 50.97 32.03 -15.50
C LEU A 344 51.11 33.02 -14.33
N ARG A 345 52.10 32.84 -13.47
CA ARG A 345 52.33 33.64 -12.25
C ARG A 345 51.17 33.49 -11.27
N ASN A 346 50.76 32.26 -11.03
CA ASN A 346 49.64 31.87 -10.17
C ASN A 346 48.27 32.39 -10.62
N ARG A 347 48.14 32.86 -11.88
CA ARG A 347 46.85 33.34 -12.41
C ARG A 347 45.91 32.19 -12.70
N LEU A 348 46.42 31.07 -13.22
CA LEU A 348 45.63 29.87 -13.50
C LEU A 348 46.00 28.76 -12.51
N SER A 349 45.02 28.31 -11.74
CA SER A 349 45.09 27.12 -10.89
C SER A 349 44.28 26.00 -11.52
N LEU A 350 44.81 24.78 -11.51
CA LEU A 350 44.16 23.55 -11.99
C LEU A 350 44.35 22.45 -10.95
N SER A 351 43.29 21.78 -10.54
CA SER A 351 43.33 20.54 -9.75
C SER A 351 42.59 19.45 -10.51
N VAL A 352 43.21 18.28 -10.64
CA VAL A 352 42.61 17.11 -11.29
C VAL A 352 42.79 15.92 -10.37
N GLY A 353 41.69 15.23 -10.05
CA GLY A 353 41.69 14.04 -9.21
C GLY A 353 40.87 12.91 -9.81
N GLY A 354 41.29 11.68 -9.54
CA GLY A 354 40.51 10.46 -9.77
C GLY A 354 40.37 9.67 -8.48
N PHE A 355 39.28 8.93 -8.36
CA PHE A 355 39.01 8.11 -7.19
C PHE A 355 38.40 6.75 -7.56
N TYR A 356 38.67 5.76 -6.71
CA TYR A 356 38.03 4.45 -6.71
C TYR A 356 37.68 4.06 -5.27
N LYS A 357 36.48 3.51 -5.07
CA LYS A 357 35.97 3.07 -3.77
C LYS A 357 35.41 1.68 -3.90
N HIS A 358 35.87 0.77 -3.06
CA HIS A 358 35.30 -0.57 -2.91
C HIS A 358 34.60 -0.66 -1.55
N THR A 359 33.27 -0.51 -1.55
CA THR A 359 32.46 -0.54 -0.33
C THR A 359 31.86 -1.94 -0.15
N TYR A 360 32.16 -2.60 0.96
CA TYR A 360 31.75 -3.98 1.27
C TYR A 360 31.21 -4.08 2.70
N ASP A 361 30.65 -5.25 3.04
CA ASP A 361 29.87 -5.47 4.25
C ASP A 361 28.67 -4.49 4.34
N ILE A 362 28.09 -4.13 3.19
CA ILE A 362 26.93 -3.23 3.13
C ILE A 362 25.73 -3.97 3.72
N LEU A 363 25.10 -3.33 4.69
CA LEU A 363 23.92 -3.84 5.37
C LEU A 363 22.71 -3.81 4.43
N GLY A 364 22.11 -4.97 4.16
CA GLY A 364 20.95 -5.11 3.28
C GLY A 364 20.03 -6.26 3.68
N ASP A 365 18.82 -6.27 3.13
CA ASP A 365 17.89 -7.38 3.30
C ASP A 365 18.33 -8.57 2.45
N ARG A 366 18.15 -9.80 2.96
CA ARG A 366 18.37 -11.06 2.23
C ARG A 366 17.09 -11.89 2.20
N LEU A 367 16.16 -11.47 1.35
CA LEU A 367 14.83 -12.08 1.21
C LEU A 367 14.60 -12.66 -0.19
N ALA A 368 15.36 -12.23 -1.20
CA ALA A 368 15.22 -12.71 -2.57
C ALA A 368 15.74 -14.13 -2.70
N SER A 369 16.83 -14.49 -2.00
CA SER A 369 17.37 -15.86 -1.98
C SER A 369 16.64 -16.81 -1.03
N LEU A 370 15.61 -16.34 -0.33
CA LEU A 370 14.77 -17.18 0.52
C LEU A 370 13.43 -17.45 -0.18
N PRO A 371 12.97 -18.71 -0.20
CA PRO A 371 11.62 -19.04 -0.62
C PRO A 371 10.59 -18.20 0.14
N SER A 372 9.63 -17.61 -0.57
CA SER A 372 8.53 -16.86 0.06
C SER A 372 7.68 -17.70 1.03
N THR A 373 7.80 -19.04 0.95
CA THR A 373 7.22 -20.00 1.89
C THR A 373 7.83 -19.96 3.29
N PHE A 374 9.05 -19.41 3.45
CA PHE A 374 9.71 -19.26 4.75
C PHE A 374 8.91 -18.38 5.72
N GLY A 375 8.23 -17.35 5.19
CA GLY A 375 7.28 -16.49 5.91
C GLY A 375 7.87 -15.63 7.04
N GLY A 376 9.19 -15.65 7.26
CA GLY A 376 9.88 -14.91 8.32
C GLY A 376 10.40 -13.55 7.88
N THR A 377 10.44 -12.57 8.79
CA THR A 377 11.09 -11.29 8.56
C THR A 377 12.56 -11.38 8.97
N MET A 378 13.45 -11.31 7.98
CA MET A 378 14.89 -11.36 8.20
C MET A 378 15.44 -10.04 8.72
N PRO A 379 16.46 -10.06 9.60
CA PRO A 379 17.25 -8.88 9.88
C PRO A 379 18.05 -8.48 8.64
N LYS A 380 18.59 -7.27 8.65
CA LYS A 380 19.59 -6.92 7.65
C LYS A 380 20.91 -7.59 7.96
N GLU A 381 21.62 -8.01 6.93
CA GLU A 381 22.91 -8.69 7.02
C GLU A 381 23.98 -7.89 6.28
N ASN A 382 25.22 -7.98 6.76
CA ASN A 382 26.40 -7.40 6.10
C ASN A 382 26.85 -8.35 4.98
N TYR A 383 26.52 -8.06 3.72
CA TYR A 383 26.92 -8.93 2.60
C TYR A 383 27.08 -8.20 1.26
N ALA A 384 26.39 -7.08 1.05
CA ALA A 384 26.37 -6.42 -0.25
C ALA A 384 27.67 -5.63 -0.50
N THR A 385 28.02 -5.49 -1.79
CA THR A 385 29.26 -4.84 -2.23
C THR A 385 29.01 -3.92 -3.43
N ILE A 386 29.56 -2.72 -3.39
CA ILE A 386 29.46 -1.70 -4.45
C ILE A 386 30.84 -1.11 -4.72
N ASP A 387 31.19 -1.01 -6.00
CA ASP A 387 32.34 -0.24 -6.47
C ASP A 387 31.87 1.14 -6.96
N THR A 388 32.60 2.20 -6.63
CA THR A 388 32.34 3.56 -7.13
C THR A 388 33.62 4.15 -7.68
N LYS A 389 33.55 4.77 -8.86
CA LYS A 389 34.71 5.42 -9.48
C LYS A 389 34.32 6.73 -10.15
N GLY A 390 35.28 7.64 -10.25
CA GLY A 390 35.03 8.94 -10.82
C GLY A 390 36.26 9.81 -10.93
N PHE A 391 36.05 11.03 -11.41
CA PHE A 391 37.07 12.06 -11.49
C PHE A 391 36.48 13.44 -11.23
N GLU A 392 37.33 14.35 -10.80
CA GLU A 392 37.02 15.76 -10.56
C GLU A 392 38.08 16.65 -11.19
N ILE A 393 37.64 17.72 -11.84
CA ILE A 393 38.49 18.76 -12.42
C ILE A 393 38.01 20.09 -11.87
N GLU A 394 38.93 20.88 -11.34
CA GLU A 394 38.69 22.25 -10.91
C GLU A 394 39.71 23.17 -11.56
N PHE A 395 39.26 24.30 -12.10
CA PHE A 395 40.15 25.36 -12.55
C PHE A 395 39.71 26.72 -11.99
N SER A 396 40.66 27.62 -11.80
CA SER A 396 40.43 29.00 -11.42
C SER A 396 41.42 29.91 -12.12
N TYR A 397 40.93 30.92 -12.81
CA TYR A 397 41.71 31.99 -13.42
C TYR A 397 41.41 33.32 -12.74
N LYS A 398 42.45 34.01 -12.25
CA LYS A 398 42.35 35.31 -11.57
C LYS A 398 43.33 36.28 -12.18
N ASP A 399 42.85 37.47 -12.55
CA ASP A 399 43.71 38.52 -13.09
C ASP A 399 43.12 39.92 -12.86
N LYS A 400 43.88 40.95 -13.28
CA LYS A 400 43.50 42.35 -13.21
C LYS A 400 43.69 43.05 -14.56
N ILE A 401 42.76 43.95 -14.91
CA ILE A 401 42.88 44.86 -16.04
C ILE A 401 43.10 46.27 -15.48
N GLY A 402 44.35 46.75 -15.56
CA GLY A 402 44.77 47.97 -14.87
C GLY A 402 44.73 47.83 -13.33
N ASP A 403 44.67 48.96 -12.64
CA ASP A 403 44.62 48.99 -11.16
C ASP A 403 43.20 48.84 -10.60
N ASP A 404 42.19 49.15 -11.42
CA ASP A 404 40.81 49.36 -10.98
C ASP A 404 39.89 48.13 -11.16
N PHE A 405 40.20 47.21 -12.09
CA PHE A 405 39.35 46.07 -12.41
C PHE A 405 40.05 44.74 -12.11
N SER A 406 39.51 43.95 -11.19
CA SER A 406 39.95 42.56 -10.97
C SER A 406 38.83 41.60 -11.30
N TYR A 407 39.16 40.46 -11.90
CA TYR A 407 38.20 39.43 -12.26
C TYR A 407 38.68 38.04 -11.88
N ASN A 408 37.72 37.14 -11.66
CA ASN A 408 37.93 35.74 -11.38
C ASN A 408 36.96 34.90 -12.20
N ILE A 409 37.45 33.78 -12.73
CA ILE A 409 36.69 32.81 -13.50
C ILE A 409 37.06 31.44 -12.94
N SER A 410 36.13 30.72 -12.34
CA SER A 410 36.41 29.39 -11.80
C SER A 410 35.36 28.40 -12.28
N GLY A 411 35.76 27.16 -12.54
CA GLY A 411 34.86 26.09 -12.93
C GLY A 411 35.24 24.76 -12.32
N ASN A 412 34.25 23.91 -12.12
CA ASN A 412 34.42 22.53 -11.71
C ASN A 412 33.59 21.59 -12.59
N LEU A 413 34.09 20.37 -12.74
CA LEU A 413 33.42 19.26 -13.41
C LEU A 413 33.71 17.99 -12.62
N GLY A 414 32.67 17.27 -12.23
CA GLY A 414 32.74 15.96 -11.60
C GLY A 414 31.99 14.91 -12.43
N TYR A 415 32.54 13.70 -12.45
CA TYR A 415 31.88 12.51 -12.97
C TYR A 415 32.01 11.36 -11.95
N ALA A 416 30.90 10.73 -11.60
CA ALA A 416 30.88 9.59 -10.68
C ALA A 416 29.82 8.57 -11.08
N VAL A 417 30.21 7.29 -11.10
CA VAL A 417 29.31 6.14 -11.30
C VAL A 417 29.65 5.03 -10.33
N ASN A 418 28.66 4.18 -10.04
CA ASN A 418 28.85 2.99 -9.24
C ASN A 418 28.46 1.71 -9.98
N GLU A 419 28.85 0.58 -9.42
CA GLU A 419 28.60 -0.76 -9.93
C GLU A 419 28.33 -1.69 -8.75
N LEU A 420 27.23 -2.41 -8.80
CA LEU A 420 26.81 -3.37 -7.78
C LEU A 420 27.50 -4.70 -8.03
N ILE A 421 28.37 -5.11 -7.10
CA ILE A 421 29.19 -6.33 -7.24
C ILE A 421 28.50 -7.53 -6.58
N THR A 422 27.79 -7.31 -5.47
CA THR A 422 27.09 -8.36 -4.74
C THR A 422 25.80 -7.80 -4.15
N LYS A 423 24.69 -8.51 -4.38
CA LYS A 423 23.34 -8.25 -3.87
C LYS A 423 22.57 -9.58 -3.80
N ASP A 424 21.58 -9.63 -2.91
CA ASP A 424 20.68 -10.76 -2.79
C ASP A 424 19.70 -10.73 -3.97
N GLU A 425 19.83 -11.71 -4.85
CA GLU A 425 18.94 -11.94 -5.98
C GLU A 425 18.28 -13.29 -5.83
N ALA A 426 17.12 -13.47 -6.48
CA ALA A 426 16.40 -14.73 -6.43
C ALA A 426 17.18 -15.85 -7.11
N GLU A 427 17.09 -17.08 -6.59
CA GLU A 427 17.87 -18.23 -7.08
C GLU A 427 17.70 -18.43 -8.60
N ASN A 428 16.48 -18.26 -9.11
CA ASN A 428 16.13 -18.43 -10.52
C ASN A 428 15.87 -17.11 -11.25
N ILE A 429 16.51 -16.02 -10.83
CA ILE A 429 16.37 -14.73 -11.53
C ILE A 429 16.83 -14.85 -12.99
N ARG A 430 16.04 -14.32 -13.93
CA ARG A 430 16.45 -14.26 -15.35
C ARG A 430 17.59 -13.25 -15.52
N PRO A 431 18.60 -13.51 -16.37
CA PRO A 431 19.78 -12.65 -16.51
C PRO A 431 19.48 -11.16 -16.80
N TYR A 432 18.42 -10.86 -17.59
CA TYR A 432 18.07 -9.47 -17.92
C TYR A 432 17.56 -8.66 -16.71
N LYS A 433 17.07 -9.33 -15.65
CA LYS A 433 16.58 -8.70 -14.41
C LYS A 433 17.69 -8.49 -13.39
N SER A 434 18.84 -9.15 -13.55
CA SER A 434 19.96 -9.02 -12.61
C SER A 434 20.46 -7.57 -12.57
N GLU A 435 20.69 -7.09 -11.36
CA GLU A 435 21.28 -5.79 -11.05
C GLU A 435 22.80 -5.87 -10.94
N LEU A 436 23.36 -7.08 -10.81
CA LEU A 436 24.80 -7.30 -10.67
C LEU A 436 25.57 -6.83 -11.92
N GLY A 437 26.72 -6.19 -11.70
CA GLY A 437 27.54 -5.59 -12.75
C GLY A 437 27.01 -4.26 -13.29
N TYR A 438 25.97 -3.69 -12.65
CA TYR A 438 25.37 -2.43 -13.07
C TYR A 438 25.21 -1.44 -11.92
N ASN A 439 24.95 -0.18 -12.25
CA ASN A 439 24.79 0.89 -11.27
C ASN A 439 23.49 0.74 -10.47
N THR A 440 23.51 1.16 -9.20
CA THR A 440 22.40 0.93 -8.25
C THR A 440 21.16 1.80 -8.50
N ASP A 441 21.24 2.73 -9.44
CA ASP A 441 20.21 3.75 -9.68
C ASP A 441 19.52 3.60 -11.05
N ARG A 442 19.61 2.41 -11.67
CA ARG A 442 18.82 2.03 -12.84
C ARG A 442 17.38 1.77 -12.44
N GLN A 443 16.46 1.92 -13.40
CA GLN A 443 15.07 1.52 -13.21
C GLN A 443 14.57 0.75 -14.43
N MET A 444 13.86 -0.35 -14.17
CA MET A 444 13.12 -1.10 -15.18
C MET A 444 11.76 -0.46 -15.43
N GLY A 445 11.25 -0.65 -16.64
CA GLY A 445 9.92 -0.25 -17.03
C GLY A 445 9.60 -0.75 -18.43
N TYR A 446 8.38 -0.47 -18.88
CA TYR A 446 7.94 -0.78 -20.23
C TYR A 446 8.37 0.30 -21.21
N VAL A 447 8.79 -0.11 -22.41
CA VAL A 447 9.06 0.82 -23.51
C VAL A 447 7.76 1.01 -24.29
N ALA A 448 7.06 2.11 -24.03
CA ALA A 448 5.89 2.48 -24.82
C ALA A 448 6.30 2.73 -26.28
N THR A 449 5.58 2.14 -27.24
CA THR A 449 5.80 2.34 -28.67
C THR A 449 5.01 3.55 -29.17
N ASP A 450 3.68 3.48 -29.10
CA ASP A 450 2.75 4.60 -29.32
C ASP A 450 1.34 4.22 -28.82
N ILE A 451 0.38 5.13 -28.94
CA ILE A 451 -1.05 4.84 -28.83
C ILE A 451 -1.50 4.14 -30.12
N ILE A 452 -2.31 3.10 -30.01
CA ILE A 452 -2.97 2.45 -31.15
C ILE A 452 -4.11 3.38 -31.60
N ARG A 453 -3.95 4.13 -32.70
CA ARG A 453 -4.89 5.19 -33.09
C ARG A 453 -5.84 4.78 -34.19
N THR A 454 -5.40 3.90 -35.08
CA THR A 454 -6.15 3.52 -36.28
C THR A 454 -6.40 2.02 -36.35
N GLN A 455 -7.47 1.64 -37.04
CA GLN A 455 -7.78 0.22 -37.26
C GLN A 455 -6.63 -0.50 -38.00
N THR A 456 -5.95 0.18 -38.91
CA THR A 456 -4.78 -0.39 -39.61
C THR A 456 -3.61 -0.70 -38.66
N GLU A 457 -3.37 0.14 -37.65
CA GLU A 457 -2.34 -0.13 -36.63
C GLU A 457 -2.74 -1.31 -35.73
N LEU A 458 -4.04 -1.39 -35.38
CA LEU A 458 -4.60 -2.49 -34.61
C LEU A 458 -4.51 -3.82 -35.37
N ASP A 459 -4.89 -3.83 -36.66
CA ASP A 459 -4.86 -5.01 -37.52
C ASP A 459 -3.44 -5.47 -37.90
N ALA A 460 -2.45 -4.58 -37.78
CA ALA A 460 -1.04 -4.90 -38.02
C ALA A 460 -0.38 -5.65 -36.84
N LEU A 461 -1.05 -5.72 -35.67
CA LEU A 461 -0.55 -6.49 -34.54
C LEU A 461 -0.63 -8.00 -34.83
N PRO A 462 0.29 -8.81 -34.29
CA PRO A 462 0.25 -10.27 -34.44
C PRO A 462 -1.09 -10.88 -34.02
N GLU A 463 -1.45 -12.00 -34.63
CA GLU A 463 -2.62 -12.76 -34.21
C GLU A 463 -2.44 -13.24 -32.76
N GLY A 464 -3.45 -13.00 -31.91
CA GLY A 464 -3.39 -13.33 -30.48
C GLY A 464 -2.60 -12.33 -29.61
N TYR A 465 -2.23 -11.16 -30.16
CA TYR A 465 -1.47 -10.16 -29.41
C TYR A 465 -2.25 -9.62 -28.19
N THR A 466 -1.60 -9.49 -27.04
CA THR A 466 -2.23 -8.94 -25.82
C THR A 466 -1.37 -7.89 -25.14
N ILE A 467 -2.02 -6.91 -24.49
CA ILE A 467 -1.38 -5.89 -23.66
C ILE A 467 -1.84 -6.05 -22.21
N PHE A 468 -0.96 -6.54 -21.36
CA PHE A 468 -1.25 -6.90 -19.96
C PHE A 468 -2.47 -7.84 -19.85
N GLY A 469 -2.51 -8.83 -20.74
CA GLY A 469 -3.62 -9.76 -20.92
C GLY A 469 -4.82 -9.19 -21.70
N LYS A 470 -4.91 -7.87 -21.93
CA LYS A 470 -6.04 -7.29 -22.66
C LYS A 470 -5.87 -7.40 -24.17
N LYS A 471 -6.95 -7.71 -24.89
CA LYS A 471 -6.98 -7.52 -26.35
C LYS A 471 -6.73 -6.03 -26.66
N PRO A 472 -5.80 -5.71 -27.57
CA PRO A 472 -5.51 -4.33 -27.94
C PRO A 472 -6.75 -3.68 -28.54
N GLU A 473 -6.96 -2.40 -28.26
CA GLU A 473 -8.05 -1.60 -28.82
C GLU A 473 -7.53 -0.20 -29.19
N LEU A 474 -8.32 0.53 -29.98
CA LEU A 474 -7.99 1.91 -30.31
C LEU A 474 -7.98 2.78 -29.03
N GLY A 475 -6.96 3.64 -28.90
CA GLY A 475 -6.73 4.48 -27.73
C GLY A 475 -5.90 3.84 -26.62
N MET A 476 -5.56 2.56 -26.71
CA MET A 476 -4.62 1.93 -25.78
C MET A 476 -3.17 2.34 -26.08
N LEU A 477 -2.38 2.50 -25.01
CA LEU A 477 -0.93 2.61 -25.14
C LEU A 477 -0.35 1.23 -25.41
N ASN A 478 0.39 1.10 -26.51
CA ASN A 478 1.13 -0.10 -26.86
C ASN A 478 2.57 -0.04 -26.33
N TYR A 479 3.19 -1.21 -26.19
CA TYR A 479 4.55 -1.36 -25.71
C TYR A 479 5.35 -2.25 -26.66
N LYS A 480 6.68 -2.18 -26.53
CA LYS A 480 7.56 -3.06 -27.27
C LYS A 480 7.47 -4.46 -26.66
N ASP A 481 7.15 -5.44 -27.49
CA ASP A 481 7.29 -6.87 -27.17
C ASP A 481 8.78 -7.24 -27.29
N ILE A 482 9.35 -7.70 -26.18
CA ILE A 482 10.78 -7.93 -26.04
C ILE A 482 11.05 -9.41 -25.84
N ARG A 483 10.31 -10.09 -24.95
CA ARG A 483 10.66 -11.44 -24.47
C ARG A 483 9.43 -12.19 -23.99
N GLY A 484 9.32 -13.45 -24.39
CA GLY A 484 8.35 -14.37 -23.81
C GLY A 484 8.74 -14.94 -22.45
N ALA A 485 7.81 -15.67 -21.84
CA ALA A 485 7.97 -16.22 -20.49
C ALA A 485 9.26 -17.05 -20.29
N ASN A 486 9.64 -17.84 -21.30
CA ASN A 486 10.80 -18.75 -21.28
C ASN A 486 11.80 -18.52 -22.42
N SER A 487 11.67 -17.43 -23.16
CA SER A 487 12.51 -17.09 -24.30
C SER A 487 12.99 -15.65 -24.18
N ASP A 488 14.13 -15.34 -24.77
CA ASP A 488 14.56 -13.95 -24.95
C ASP A 488 14.02 -13.35 -26.27
N GLU A 489 13.18 -14.10 -26.99
CA GLU A 489 12.46 -13.67 -28.19
C GLU A 489 11.03 -13.20 -27.87
N PRO A 490 10.48 -12.22 -28.60
CA PRO A 490 9.08 -11.77 -28.51
C PRO A 490 8.06 -12.92 -28.66
N ASP A 491 6.96 -12.89 -27.91
CA ASP A 491 5.93 -13.95 -27.92
C ASP A 491 4.51 -13.46 -28.26
N GLY A 492 4.37 -12.19 -28.61
CA GLY A 492 3.11 -11.54 -28.92
C GLY A 492 2.34 -11.08 -27.67
N LYS A 493 2.89 -11.18 -26.46
CA LYS A 493 2.17 -10.81 -25.23
C LYS A 493 2.97 -9.80 -24.44
N ILE A 494 2.47 -8.56 -24.32
CA ILE A 494 3.06 -7.58 -23.40
C ILE A 494 2.69 -7.95 -21.96
N ASP A 495 3.65 -8.42 -21.17
CA ASP A 495 3.43 -8.81 -19.79
C ASP A 495 4.60 -8.39 -18.86
N SER A 496 4.83 -9.05 -17.72
CA SER A 496 5.97 -8.73 -16.84
C SER A 496 7.35 -8.95 -17.47
N ASN A 497 7.43 -9.74 -18.54
CA ASN A 497 8.66 -10.15 -19.19
C ASN A 497 9.19 -9.11 -20.18
N ASP A 498 8.37 -8.13 -20.59
CA ASP A 498 8.74 -7.08 -21.54
C ASP A 498 9.29 -5.81 -20.89
N GLN A 499 9.59 -5.89 -19.60
CA GLN A 499 10.30 -4.82 -18.92
C GLN A 499 11.77 -4.82 -19.35
N GLU A 500 12.34 -3.64 -19.49
CA GLU A 500 13.77 -3.45 -19.70
C GLU A 500 14.25 -2.25 -18.88
N TRP A 501 15.57 -2.15 -18.71
CA TRP A 501 16.22 -1.04 -18.00
C TRP A 501 16.14 0.27 -18.80
N VAL A 502 14.96 0.89 -18.85
CA VAL A 502 14.65 2.10 -19.60
C VAL A 502 15.36 3.35 -19.07
N ILE A 503 15.71 3.35 -17.78
CA ILE A 503 16.53 4.40 -17.16
C ILE A 503 17.85 3.77 -16.69
N LYS A 504 18.95 4.25 -17.29
CA LYS A 504 20.30 3.87 -16.89
C LYS A 504 20.78 4.61 -15.65
N HIS A 505 20.40 5.88 -15.46
CA HIS A 505 20.78 6.65 -14.28
C HIS A 505 19.62 7.53 -13.84
N THR A 506 19.15 7.35 -12.61
CA THR A 506 18.21 8.26 -11.97
C THR A 506 18.91 9.42 -11.28
N LYS A 507 20.15 9.22 -10.85
CA LYS A 507 21.04 10.24 -10.32
C LYS A 507 21.97 10.70 -11.43
N SER A 508 22.04 12.00 -11.68
CA SER A 508 22.92 12.55 -12.70
C SER A 508 24.39 12.24 -12.39
N PRO A 509 25.09 11.46 -13.25
CA PRO A 509 26.48 11.10 -13.00
C PRO A 509 27.46 12.25 -13.22
N ILE A 510 27.01 13.35 -13.84
CA ILE A 510 27.81 14.54 -14.12
C ILE A 510 27.29 15.71 -13.30
N ASN A 511 28.18 16.37 -12.57
CA ASN A 511 27.95 17.66 -11.92
C ASN A 511 28.96 18.68 -12.45
N TYR A 512 28.51 19.92 -12.66
CA TYR A 512 29.41 20.99 -13.09
C TYR A 512 28.97 22.33 -12.51
N GLY A 513 29.94 23.20 -12.30
CA GLY A 513 29.73 24.54 -11.81
C GLY A 513 30.67 25.51 -12.51
N PHE A 514 30.21 26.74 -12.67
CA PHE A 514 31.01 27.83 -13.20
C PHE A 514 30.68 29.11 -12.44
N SER A 515 31.71 29.84 -12.05
CA SER A 515 31.59 31.13 -11.38
C SER A 515 32.40 32.16 -12.14
N VAL A 516 31.82 33.35 -12.27
CA VAL A 516 32.50 34.53 -12.79
C VAL A 516 32.23 35.68 -11.84
N GLY A 517 33.29 36.36 -11.43
CA GLY A 517 33.16 37.52 -10.58
C GLY A 517 34.18 38.59 -10.94
N GLY A 518 33.91 39.81 -10.48
CA GLY A 518 34.84 40.91 -10.64
C GLY A 518 34.48 42.09 -9.77
N SER A 519 35.48 42.93 -9.52
CA SER A 519 35.32 44.17 -8.77
C SER A 519 35.90 45.35 -9.52
N TRP A 520 35.18 46.46 -9.51
CA TRP A 520 35.55 47.73 -10.11
C TRP A 520 35.21 48.89 -9.17
N LYS A 521 36.22 49.62 -8.68
CA LYS A 521 36.05 50.85 -7.87
C LYS A 521 35.01 50.75 -6.73
N GLY A 522 35.00 49.62 -6.01
CA GLY A 522 34.09 49.39 -4.89
C GLY A 522 32.76 48.71 -5.24
N LEU A 523 32.45 48.51 -6.52
CA LEU A 523 31.37 47.62 -6.98
C LEU A 523 31.92 46.20 -7.19
N SER A 524 31.27 45.17 -6.64
CA SER A 524 31.60 43.77 -6.90
C SER A 524 30.38 43.00 -7.37
N VAL A 525 30.57 42.13 -8.36
CA VAL A 525 29.56 41.20 -8.87
C VAL A 525 30.16 39.80 -8.85
N ASP A 526 29.44 38.83 -8.30
CA ASP A 526 29.79 37.41 -8.33
C ASP A 526 28.57 36.62 -8.81
N LEU A 527 28.74 35.87 -9.89
CA LEU A 527 27.72 35.03 -10.49
C LEU A 527 28.15 33.57 -10.37
N PHE A 528 27.23 32.71 -9.94
CA PHE A 528 27.45 31.27 -9.84
C PHE A 528 26.37 30.51 -10.62
N PHE A 529 26.80 29.61 -11.48
CA PHE A 529 25.97 28.71 -12.27
C PHE A 529 26.33 27.28 -11.89
N GLN A 530 25.33 26.45 -11.68
CA GLN A 530 25.51 25.03 -11.40
C GLN A 530 24.51 24.19 -12.18
N GLY A 531 24.92 22.98 -12.52
CA GLY A 531 24.08 22.04 -13.25
C GLY A 531 24.47 20.59 -12.99
N VAL A 532 23.56 19.70 -13.36
CA VAL A 532 23.77 18.26 -13.37
C VAL A 532 23.27 17.70 -14.70
N ALA A 533 23.91 16.66 -15.21
CA ALA A 533 23.57 16.06 -16.50
C ALA A 533 23.64 14.53 -16.48
N GLY A 534 22.95 13.89 -17.43
CA GLY A 534 22.99 12.44 -17.64
C GLY A 534 21.98 11.62 -16.84
N GLY A 535 21.22 12.24 -15.92
CA GLY A 535 20.13 11.58 -15.18
C GLY A 535 18.77 11.68 -15.89
N LYS A 536 17.94 10.64 -15.75
CA LYS A 536 16.53 10.59 -16.16
C LYS A 536 15.67 10.18 -14.97
N ARG A 537 14.42 10.66 -14.87
CA ARG A 537 13.49 10.22 -13.82
C ARG A 537 12.12 9.95 -14.39
N PHE A 538 11.40 8.97 -13.84
CA PHE A 538 9.97 8.90 -14.04
C PHE A 538 9.31 10.11 -13.37
N TYR A 539 8.35 10.72 -14.07
CA TYR A 539 7.60 11.85 -13.57
C TYR A 539 6.13 11.44 -13.48
N ASP A 540 5.69 11.01 -12.30
CA ASP A 540 4.30 10.62 -12.09
C ASP A 540 3.47 11.79 -11.59
N LYS A 541 2.68 12.38 -12.49
CA LYS A 541 1.65 13.39 -12.20
C LYS A 541 0.25 12.91 -12.58
N ARG A 542 0.08 11.62 -12.87
CA ARG A 542 -1.21 11.07 -13.31
C ARG A 542 -2.21 10.96 -12.15
N ILE A 543 -1.73 10.94 -10.89
CA ILE A 543 -2.54 10.68 -9.68
C ILE A 543 -3.00 11.96 -8.93
N GLU A 544 -2.46 13.15 -9.19
CA GLU A 544 -2.94 14.37 -8.52
C GLU A 544 -4.27 14.84 -9.13
N TRP A 545 -5.41 14.30 -8.68
CA TRP A 545 -6.71 14.93 -8.88
C TRP A 545 -6.68 16.28 -8.16
N GLY A 546 -6.73 17.38 -8.92
CA GLY A 546 -6.94 18.69 -8.32
C GLY A 546 -8.36 18.75 -7.75
N GLY A 547 -8.51 19.23 -6.51
CA GLY A 547 -9.82 19.58 -5.96
C GLY A 547 -10.51 20.66 -6.80
N MET A 548 -11.79 20.96 -6.52
CA MET A 548 -12.54 22.02 -7.23
C MET A 548 -11.86 23.40 -7.15
N GLU A 549 -11.03 23.62 -6.14
CA GLU A 549 -10.21 24.82 -5.93
C GLU A 549 -8.89 24.88 -6.73
N GLU A 550 -8.48 23.79 -7.38
CA GLU A 550 -7.21 23.68 -8.13
C GLU A 550 -7.47 23.65 -9.65
N THR A 551 -6.59 24.28 -10.42
CA THR A 551 -6.65 24.14 -11.88
C THR A 551 -6.21 22.74 -12.30
N SER A 552 -7.10 21.97 -12.92
CA SER A 552 -6.72 20.74 -13.62
C SER A 552 -5.70 21.06 -14.72
N TYR A 553 -4.69 20.20 -14.88
CA TYR A 553 -3.71 20.40 -15.94
C TYR A 553 -4.37 20.25 -17.31
N ALA A 554 -4.15 21.23 -18.20
CA ALA A 554 -4.68 21.24 -19.57
C ALA A 554 -4.41 19.96 -20.36
N PHE A 555 -3.33 19.25 -20.02
CA PHE A 555 -2.96 18.00 -20.69
C PHE A 555 -3.98 16.87 -20.49
N ARG A 556 -4.83 16.91 -19.44
CA ARG A 556 -5.88 15.91 -19.22
C ARG A 556 -7.04 15.99 -20.21
N ALA A 557 -7.21 17.12 -20.89
CA ALA A 557 -8.26 17.27 -21.91
C ALA A 557 -7.88 16.60 -23.26
N ASP A 558 -6.62 16.22 -23.42
CA ASP A 558 -6.04 15.73 -24.66
C ASP A 558 -5.86 14.20 -24.64
N TYR A 559 -6.90 13.47 -24.25
CA TYR A 559 -6.93 12.01 -24.24
C TYR A 559 -7.69 11.44 -25.44
N TRP A 560 -7.33 10.22 -25.81
CA TRP A 560 -7.85 9.57 -27.00
C TRP A 560 -9.34 9.27 -26.85
N THR A 561 -10.10 9.70 -27.85
CA THR A 561 -11.51 9.35 -28.06
C THR A 561 -11.74 9.14 -29.57
N PRO A 562 -12.85 8.49 -29.99
CA PRO A 562 -13.19 8.39 -31.40
C PRO A 562 -13.27 9.76 -32.12
N GLU A 563 -13.58 10.83 -31.39
CA GLU A 563 -13.64 12.21 -31.88
C GLU A 563 -12.33 13.00 -31.70
N ASN A 564 -11.34 12.45 -30.98
CA ASN A 564 -10.02 13.05 -30.70
C ASN A 564 -8.92 11.99 -30.91
N THR A 565 -8.70 11.56 -32.15
CA THR A 565 -7.84 10.41 -32.46
C THR A 565 -6.35 10.74 -32.50
N ASP A 566 -5.97 12.01 -32.62
CA ASP A 566 -4.60 12.54 -32.53
C ASP A 566 -4.18 12.93 -31.10
N ALA A 567 -5.00 12.57 -30.11
CA ALA A 567 -4.79 12.91 -28.72
C ALA A 567 -3.42 12.51 -28.16
N LYS A 568 -2.83 13.33 -27.30
CA LYS A 568 -1.53 13.05 -26.69
C LYS A 568 -1.55 11.93 -25.64
N TYR A 569 -2.69 11.63 -25.02
CA TYR A 569 -2.82 10.66 -23.93
C TYR A 569 -3.75 9.50 -24.29
N PRO A 570 -3.53 8.29 -23.73
CA PRO A 570 -4.41 7.14 -23.99
C PRO A 570 -5.77 7.29 -23.31
N ALA A 571 -6.73 6.43 -23.68
CA ALA A 571 -8.07 6.40 -23.11
C ALA A 571 -8.07 6.13 -21.59
N ALA A 572 -9.05 6.68 -20.86
CA ALA A 572 -9.21 6.49 -19.41
C ALA A 572 -9.91 5.15 -19.08
N GLY A 573 -9.56 4.53 -17.95
CA GLY A 573 -10.18 3.28 -17.46
C GLY A 573 -10.30 3.25 -15.93
N TRP A 574 -11.23 2.45 -15.43
CA TRP A 574 -11.59 2.33 -14.01
C TRP A 574 -11.52 0.86 -13.58
N ASP A 575 -11.19 0.61 -12.31
CA ASP A 575 -11.17 -0.73 -11.70
C ASP A 575 -12.39 -0.91 -10.79
N GLN A 576 -12.93 -2.14 -10.68
CA GLN A 576 -14.18 -2.43 -9.95
C GLN A 576 -14.16 -3.74 -9.15
N ASP A 577 -14.98 -3.74 -8.09
CA ASP A 577 -15.06 -4.73 -7.00
C ASP A 577 -15.55 -6.15 -7.36
N VAL A 578 -15.44 -7.07 -6.39
CA VAL A 578 -15.64 -8.53 -6.50
C VAL A 578 -17.00 -8.99 -7.04
N ALA A 579 -18.11 -8.29 -6.78
CA ALA A 579 -19.41 -8.66 -7.37
C ALA A 579 -19.40 -8.52 -8.92
N GLY A 580 -18.52 -7.64 -9.43
CA GLY A 580 -18.23 -7.47 -10.84
C GLY A 580 -17.60 -8.70 -11.51
N TYR A 581 -17.13 -9.70 -10.73
CA TYR A 581 -16.62 -10.98 -11.22
C TYR A 581 -17.74 -12.00 -11.53
N SER A 582 -19.01 -11.62 -11.49
CA SER A 582 -20.14 -12.52 -11.76
C SER A 582 -21.32 -11.81 -12.44
N ASP A 583 -22.43 -12.52 -12.59
CA ASP A 583 -23.70 -11.99 -13.08
C ASP A 583 -24.45 -11.13 -12.04
N GLU A 584 -23.97 -11.00 -10.79
CA GLU A 584 -24.61 -10.18 -9.74
C GLU A 584 -24.51 -8.67 -10.00
N ALA A 585 -23.38 -8.21 -10.53
CA ALA A 585 -23.14 -6.81 -10.85
C ALA A 585 -22.27 -6.67 -12.09
N TYR A 586 -22.36 -5.53 -12.77
CA TYR A 586 -21.38 -5.17 -13.78
C TYR A 586 -20.05 -4.80 -13.13
N GLY A 587 -18.95 -5.26 -13.73
CA GLY A 587 -17.59 -4.83 -13.38
C GLY A 587 -16.60 -5.18 -14.48
N GLU A 588 -15.73 -4.23 -14.80
CA GLU A 588 -14.72 -4.38 -15.84
C GLU A 588 -13.46 -5.09 -15.31
N THR A 589 -13.47 -6.43 -15.24
CA THR A 589 -12.44 -7.18 -14.52
C THR A 589 -11.70 -8.15 -15.44
N GLY A 590 -10.37 -8.22 -15.32
CA GLY A 590 -9.57 -9.11 -16.16
C GLY A 590 -9.90 -10.61 -15.99
N ILE A 591 -10.56 -10.98 -14.89
CA ILE A 591 -10.99 -12.35 -14.59
C ILE A 591 -12.03 -12.86 -15.59
N LEU A 592 -12.94 -11.99 -16.06
CA LEU A 592 -14.05 -12.39 -16.93
C LEU A 592 -13.75 -12.28 -18.43
N TYR A 593 -12.68 -11.61 -18.85
CA TYR A 593 -12.50 -11.17 -20.25
C TYR A 593 -11.25 -11.73 -20.95
N GLU A 594 -10.77 -12.90 -20.55
CA GLU A 594 -9.52 -13.49 -21.07
C GLU A 594 -8.27 -12.62 -20.81
N GLN A 595 -8.22 -11.85 -19.70
CA GLN A 595 -7.14 -10.87 -19.48
C GLN A 595 -6.20 -11.17 -18.31
N LEU A 596 -6.28 -12.36 -17.73
CA LEU A 596 -5.37 -12.74 -16.66
C LEU A 596 -4.00 -13.14 -17.20
N THR A 597 -2.96 -12.60 -16.56
CA THR A 597 -1.56 -12.98 -16.73
C THR A 597 -1.08 -13.81 -15.54
N THR A 598 0.13 -14.35 -15.62
CA THR A 598 0.75 -15.13 -14.53
C THR A 598 0.84 -14.37 -13.19
N ASN A 599 0.82 -13.03 -13.21
CA ASN A 599 0.93 -12.21 -12.01
C ASN A 599 -0.40 -11.55 -11.58
N SER A 600 -1.51 -11.84 -12.25
CA SER A 600 -2.78 -11.15 -11.98
C SER A 600 -3.41 -11.49 -10.62
N ILE A 601 -3.10 -12.66 -10.03
CA ILE A 601 -3.66 -13.11 -8.74
C ILE A 601 -2.55 -13.56 -7.79
N ASP A 602 -2.38 -12.85 -6.67
CA ASP A 602 -1.33 -13.11 -5.66
C ASP A 602 -1.89 -13.27 -4.24
N THR A 603 -2.40 -14.46 -3.94
CA THR A 603 -2.80 -14.85 -2.58
C THR A 603 -1.73 -15.76 -1.95
N TRP A 604 -0.75 -15.17 -1.25
CA TRP A 604 0.39 -15.92 -0.70
C TRP A 604 0.57 -15.71 0.81
N ASN A 605 -0.11 -16.53 1.61
CA ASN A 605 -0.34 -16.30 3.06
C ASN A 605 0.72 -16.89 4.01
N TYR A 606 1.94 -17.19 3.54
CA TYR A 606 2.95 -17.90 4.36
C TYR A 606 3.46 -17.13 5.57
N SER A 607 3.41 -15.79 5.55
CA SER A 607 3.74 -14.97 6.74
C SER A 607 2.75 -15.22 7.90
N SER A 608 1.45 -15.26 7.59
CA SER A 608 0.41 -15.59 8.57
C SER A 608 0.54 -17.02 9.08
N ILE A 609 0.79 -17.97 8.17
CA ILE A 609 1.00 -19.39 8.50
C ILE A 609 2.19 -19.56 9.44
N ARG A 610 3.32 -18.89 9.18
CA ARG A 610 4.49 -18.95 10.07
C ARG A 610 4.14 -18.48 11.47
N ASN A 611 3.45 -17.34 11.62
CA ASN A 611 3.04 -16.82 12.92
C ASN A 611 2.11 -17.79 13.67
N ILE A 612 1.17 -18.40 12.95
CA ILE A 612 0.29 -19.43 13.51
C ILE A 612 1.09 -20.65 13.97
N ASN A 613 2.06 -21.12 13.17
CA ASN A 613 2.92 -22.25 13.55
C ASN A 613 3.81 -21.92 14.75
N ILE A 614 4.33 -20.68 14.86
CA ILE A 614 5.12 -20.24 16.02
C ILE A 614 4.26 -20.31 17.27
N MET A 615 3.02 -19.82 17.20
CA MET A 615 2.05 -19.89 18.28
C MET A 615 1.74 -21.35 18.65
N LEU A 616 1.42 -22.20 17.67
CA LEU A 616 1.12 -23.62 17.87
C LEU A 616 2.29 -24.41 18.46
N ASN A 617 3.53 -24.02 18.17
CA ASN A 617 4.71 -24.62 18.77
C ASN A 617 4.96 -24.09 20.19
N SER A 618 4.94 -22.77 20.37
CA SER A 618 5.23 -22.11 21.65
C SER A 618 4.19 -22.40 22.73
N ILE A 619 2.92 -22.59 22.36
CA ILE A 619 1.85 -22.89 23.32
C ILE A 619 2.03 -24.26 24.00
N LYS A 620 2.77 -25.18 23.36
CA LYS A 620 3.13 -26.49 23.93
C LYS A 620 4.03 -26.36 25.16
N THR A 621 4.88 -25.33 25.20
CA THR A 621 5.90 -25.13 26.23
C THR A 621 5.66 -23.94 27.15
N GLY A 622 4.72 -23.03 26.82
CA GLY A 622 4.40 -21.87 27.65
C GLY A 622 3.74 -22.19 28.99
N ASP A 623 3.63 -21.21 29.89
CA ASP A 623 3.14 -21.39 31.27
C ASP A 623 1.63 -21.15 31.45
N LEU A 624 0.87 -20.98 30.36
CA LEU A 624 -0.59 -20.83 30.40
C LEU A 624 -1.28 -22.11 30.96
N ASP A 625 -2.46 -21.95 31.55
CA ASP A 625 -3.26 -23.07 32.02
C ASP A 625 -3.75 -23.96 30.86
N ALA A 626 -4.13 -25.21 31.17
CA ALA A 626 -4.44 -26.21 30.15
C ALA A 626 -5.68 -25.87 29.31
N GLU A 627 -6.70 -25.23 29.92
CA GLU A 627 -7.94 -24.89 29.24
C GLU A 627 -7.72 -23.74 28.26
N THR A 628 -7.02 -22.69 28.70
CA THR A 628 -6.60 -21.58 27.84
C THR A 628 -5.71 -22.07 26.69
N LYS A 629 -4.77 -22.98 26.96
CA LYS A 629 -3.92 -23.59 25.91
C LYS A 629 -4.73 -24.32 24.86
N ALA A 630 -5.66 -25.17 25.28
CA ALA A 630 -6.51 -25.95 24.37
C ALA A 630 -7.36 -25.03 23.48
N SER A 631 -8.00 -24.03 24.08
CA SER A 631 -8.83 -23.06 23.37
C SER A 631 -8.04 -22.26 22.33
N LEU A 632 -6.91 -21.68 22.74
CA LEU A 632 -6.05 -20.89 21.87
C LEU A 632 -5.48 -21.73 20.72
N ARG A 633 -5.02 -22.94 21.01
CA ARG A 633 -4.52 -23.89 20.01
C ARG A 633 -5.60 -24.21 18.97
N ALA A 634 -6.81 -24.49 19.42
CA ALA A 634 -7.92 -24.83 18.52
C ALA A 634 -8.30 -23.69 17.58
N GLN A 635 -8.35 -22.46 18.09
CA GLN A 635 -8.59 -21.27 17.26
C GLN A 635 -7.46 -21.05 16.23
N ALA A 636 -6.21 -21.26 16.62
CA ALA A 636 -5.06 -21.17 15.72
C ALA A 636 -5.10 -22.22 14.59
N LEU A 637 -5.56 -23.44 14.88
CA LEU A 637 -5.77 -24.48 13.87
C LEU A 637 -6.85 -24.11 12.86
N VAL A 638 -7.99 -23.54 13.29
CA VAL A 638 -9.04 -23.03 12.38
C VAL A 638 -8.48 -21.95 11.46
N LEU A 639 -7.68 -21.03 12.01
CA LEU A 639 -7.01 -19.98 11.22
C LEU A 639 -6.04 -20.57 10.18
N ARG A 640 -5.22 -21.56 10.56
CA ARG A 640 -4.28 -22.21 9.64
C ARG A 640 -5.03 -22.91 8.50
N ALA A 641 -6.06 -23.68 8.83
CA ALA A 641 -6.94 -24.33 7.87
C ALA A 641 -7.56 -23.33 6.88
N TRP A 642 -8.06 -22.18 7.38
CA TRP A 642 -8.61 -21.12 6.54
C TRP A 642 -7.56 -20.50 5.61
N ARG A 643 -6.36 -20.16 6.12
CA ARG A 643 -5.29 -19.56 5.31
C ARG A 643 -4.79 -20.49 4.20
N TYR A 644 -4.67 -21.78 4.49
CA TYR A 644 -4.35 -22.76 3.47
C TYR A 644 -5.47 -22.95 2.46
N PHE A 645 -6.73 -23.07 2.91
CA PHE A 645 -7.86 -23.22 1.98
C PHE A 645 -8.00 -22.04 1.02
N GLN A 646 -7.73 -20.81 1.47
CA GLN A 646 -7.71 -19.62 0.61
C GLN A 646 -6.71 -19.70 -0.55
N MET A 647 -5.55 -20.33 -0.32
CA MET A 647 -4.55 -20.58 -1.37
C MET A 647 -4.93 -21.79 -2.22
N VAL A 648 -5.33 -22.89 -1.58
CA VAL A 648 -5.65 -24.15 -2.26
C VAL A 648 -6.82 -23.99 -3.22
N ARG A 649 -7.89 -23.28 -2.81
CA ARG A 649 -9.04 -22.99 -3.68
C ARG A 649 -8.65 -22.20 -4.93
N GLN A 650 -7.52 -21.50 -4.93
CA GLN A 650 -7.04 -20.69 -6.05
C GLN A 650 -6.02 -21.42 -6.92
N TYR A 651 -5.05 -22.10 -6.33
CA TYR A 651 -3.90 -22.67 -7.04
C TYR A 651 -3.89 -24.20 -7.15
N GLY A 652 -4.76 -24.90 -6.39
CA GLY A 652 -4.61 -26.34 -6.15
C GLY A 652 -3.59 -26.59 -5.04
N GLY A 653 -2.84 -27.69 -5.10
CA GLY A 653 -1.86 -28.02 -4.06
C GLY A 653 -0.77 -26.98 -3.89
N VAL A 654 -0.39 -26.69 -2.65
CA VAL A 654 0.63 -25.70 -2.27
C VAL A 654 1.59 -26.32 -1.24
N PRO A 655 2.80 -25.77 -1.01
CA PRO A 655 3.68 -26.25 0.06
C PRO A 655 3.04 -26.23 1.46
N MET A 656 2.94 -27.39 2.11
CA MET A 656 2.35 -27.50 3.45
C MET A 656 3.42 -27.40 4.55
N ILE A 657 3.72 -26.17 4.97
CA ILE A 657 4.65 -25.85 6.07
C ILE A 657 3.92 -25.88 7.42
N MET A 658 4.06 -26.99 8.15
CA MET A 658 3.28 -27.24 9.39
C MET A 658 3.98 -26.79 10.68
N GLU A 659 5.26 -26.46 10.61
CA GLU A 659 6.08 -26.00 11.74
C GLU A 659 6.95 -24.80 11.31
N PRO A 660 7.39 -23.92 12.23
CA PRO A 660 8.27 -22.81 11.89
C PRO A 660 9.65 -23.30 11.43
N GLN A 661 10.05 -22.96 10.21
CA GLN A 661 11.37 -23.32 9.69
C GLN A 661 12.47 -22.39 10.25
N ALA A 662 13.63 -22.96 10.57
CA ALA A 662 14.88 -22.26 10.84
C ALA A 662 15.68 -22.03 9.55
N LEU A 663 16.62 -21.09 9.55
CA LEU A 663 17.48 -20.80 8.39
C LEU A 663 18.40 -21.98 7.99
N THR A 664 18.58 -22.94 8.89
CA THR A 664 19.37 -24.15 8.67
C THR A 664 18.57 -25.29 8.03
N ASP A 665 17.25 -25.13 7.85
CA ASP A 665 16.38 -26.16 7.28
C ASP A 665 16.42 -26.17 5.74
N ASP A 666 15.91 -27.22 5.10
CA ASP A 666 15.63 -27.19 3.65
C ASP A 666 14.40 -26.31 3.39
N LEU A 667 14.65 -25.06 2.99
CA LEU A 667 13.61 -24.05 2.77
C LEU A 667 12.89 -24.19 1.42
N TYR A 668 13.49 -24.89 0.45
CA TYR A 668 12.98 -25.02 -0.92
C TYR A 668 12.01 -26.19 -0.99
N VAL A 669 10.78 -25.98 -0.49
CA VAL A 669 9.76 -27.03 -0.39
C VAL A 669 8.93 -27.10 -1.68
N THR A 670 8.70 -28.31 -2.18
CA THR A 670 7.84 -28.58 -3.34
C THR A 670 6.37 -28.37 -3.02
N ARG A 671 5.53 -28.21 -4.05
CA ARG A 671 4.07 -28.24 -3.87
C ARG A 671 3.64 -29.63 -3.37
N ASN A 672 2.78 -29.67 -2.36
CA ASN A 672 2.03 -30.89 -2.03
C ASN A 672 0.95 -31.12 -3.07
N LYS A 673 0.45 -32.36 -3.16
CA LYS A 673 -0.76 -32.65 -3.95
C LYS A 673 -1.95 -31.89 -3.37
N THR A 674 -2.93 -31.56 -4.20
CA THR A 674 -4.17 -30.93 -3.76
C THR A 674 -4.88 -31.81 -2.72
N SER A 675 -4.93 -33.12 -2.95
CA SER A 675 -5.47 -34.10 -2.00
C SER A 675 -4.76 -34.08 -0.63
N GLU A 676 -3.43 -34.01 -0.61
CA GLU A 676 -2.64 -33.90 0.61
C GLU A 676 -2.92 -32.60 1.36
N CYS A 677 -3.02 -31.48 0.64
CA CYS A 677 -3.35 -30.18 1.24
C CYS A 677 -4.73 -30.22 1.90
N ILE A 678 -5.74 -30.74 1.20
CA ILE A 678 -7.10 -30.87 1.73
C ILE A 678 -7.11 -31.76 2.98
N ASN A 679 -6.40 -32.89 2.97
CA ASN A 679 -6.34 -33.78 4.14
C ASN A 679 -5.76 -33.09 5.37
N LEU A 680 -4.68 -32.32 5.21
CA LEU A 680 -4.06 -31.57 6.32
C LEU A 680 -4.95 -30.43 6.83
N ILE A 681 -5.63 -29.72 5.93
CA ILE A 681 -6.62 -28.69 6.30
C ILE A 681 -7.76 -29.32 7.11
N ILE A 682 -8.27 -30.48 6.68
CA ILE A 682 -9.33 -31.22 7.38
C ILE A 682 -8.84 -31.69 8.75
N GLN A 683 -7.60 -32.16 8.85
CA GLN A 683 -7.00 -32.58 10.12
C GLN A 683 -6.93 -31.44 11.13
N ASP A 684 -6.46 -30.25 10.73
CA ASP A 684 -6.44 -29.06 11.60
C ASP A 684 -7.84 -28.74 12.14
N LEU A 685 -8.87 -28.84 11.30
CA LEU A 685 -10.26 -28.60 11.70
C LEU A 685 -10.79 -29.69 12.63
N ASP A 686 -10.48 -30.97 12.38
CA ASP A 686 -10.89 -32.08 13.24
C ASP A 686 -10.28 -31.99 14.63
N GLU A 687 -9.02 -31.57 14.72
CA GLU A 687 -8.36 -31.30 15.99
C GLU A 687 -8.97 -30.09 16.70
N ALA A 688 -9.24 -29.00 15.97
CA ALA A 688 -9.88 -27.81 16.55
C ALA A 688 -11.30 -28.09 17.09
N ILE A 689 -12.08 -28.92 16.40
CA ILE A 689 -13.45 -29.27 16.79
C ILE A 689 -13.48 -29.94 18.18
N GLN A 690 -12.42 -30.62 18.62
CA GLN A 690 -12.43 -31.28 19.93
C GLN A 690 -12.51 -30.27 21.08
N ASP A 691 -11.77 -29.17 20.96
CA ASP A 691 -11.50 -28.24 22.06
C ASP A 691 -12.32 -26.94 21.98
N LEU A 692 -12.93 -26.61 20.83
CA LEU A 692 -13.73 -25.39 20.70
C LEU A 692 -15.11 -25.50 21.40
N PRO A 693 -15.61 -24.41 22.02
CA PRO A 693 -16.97 -24.35 22.53
C PRO A 693 -17.97 -24.17 21.39
N TRP A 694 -19.24 -24.53 21.63
CA TRP A 694 -20.32 -24.33 20.65
C TRP A 694 -20.65 -22.85 20.44
N LYS A 695 -20.61 -22.04 21.50
CA LYS A 695 -20.89 -20.61 21.48
C LYS A 695 -19.93 -19.89 22.42
N TRP A 696 -19.62 -18.65 22.07
CA TRP A 696 -18.94 -17.68 22.93
C TRP A 696 -19.97 -16.70 23.48
N THR A 697 -19.67 -16.04 24.60
CA THR A 697 -20.59 -15.09 25.27
C THR A 697 -19.82 -13.87 25.74
N GLY A 698 -20.47 -12.70 25.77
CA GLY A 698 -19.86 -11.46 26.24
C GLY A 698 -18.74 -10.99 25.31
N ASP A 699 -17.63 -10.51 25.86
CA ASP A 699 -16.51 -9.95 25.08
C ASP A 699 -15.81 -10.98 24.17
N ASP A 700 -16.14 -12.26 24.29
CA ASP A 700 -15.57 -13.34 23.48
C ASP A 700 -16.40 -13.66 22.22
N GLU A 701 -17.57 -13.01 22.04
CA GLU A 701 -18.41 -13.22 20.87
C GLU A 701 -17.68 -12.89 19.55
N GLY A 702 -17.92 -13.72 18.53
CA GLY A 702 -17.24 -13.63 17.23
C GLY A 702 -15.93 -14.42 17.11
N ARG A 703 -15.39 -14.99 18.20
CA ARG A 703 -14.28 -15.96 18.13
C ARG A 703 -14.68 -17.23 17.38
N PHE A 704 -13.70 -17.96 16.84
CA PHE A 704 -13.93 -19.26 16.21
C PHE A 704 -14.58 -20.23 17.19
N SER A 705 -15.71 -20.80 16.80
CA SER A 705 -16.45 -21.78 17.58
C SER A 705 -16.36 -23.17 16.94
N LYS A 706 -16.83 -24.19 17.66
CA LYS A 706 -17.03 -25.53 17.13
C LYS A 706 -17.95 -25.53 15.91
N ALA A 707 -18.99 -24.70 15.93
CA ALA A 707 -19.87 -24.52 14.79
C ALA A 707 -19.14 -23.90 13.58
N THR A 708 -18.23 -22.95 13.82
CA THR A 708 -17.37 -22.38 12.77
C THR A 708 -16.50 -23.44 12.11
N ALA A 709 -15.77 -24.24 12.90
CA ALA A 709 -14.87 -25.26 12.38
C ALA A 709 -15.64 -26.35 11.62
N ILE A 710 -16.80 -26.76 12.14
CA ILE A 710 -17.68 -27.75 11.50
C ILE A 710 -18.19 -27.24 10.15
N ALA A 711 -18.69 -26.00 10.11
CA ALA A 711 -19.23 -25.39 8.90
C ALA A 711 -18.15 -25.14 7.84
N LEU A 712 -16.97 -24.66 8.25
CA LEU A 712 -15.84 -24.46 7.36
C LEU A 712 -15.36 -25.79 6.75
N LYS A 713 -15.26 -26.86 7.56
CA LYS A 713 -14.96 -28.20 7.06
C LYS A 713 -16.02 -28.68 6.05
N GLY A 714 -17.30 -28.42 6.29
CA GLY A 714 -18.39 -28.75 5.37
C GLY A 714 -18.26 -28.06 4.01
N ARG A 715 -17.93 -26.76 4.02
CA ARG A 715 -17.63 -25.99 2.80
C ARG A 715 -16.42 -26.56 2.06
N ILE A 716 -15.33 -26.87 2.76
CA ILE A 716 -14.10 -27.40 2.13
C ILE A 716 -14.37 -28.74 1.45
N LEU A 717 -15.12 -29.64 2.11
CA LEU A 717 -15.51 -30.92 1.54
C LEU A 717 -16.44 -30.76 0.33
N LEU A 718 -17.39 -29.81 0.38
CA LEU A 718 -18.22 -29.47 -0.78
C LEU A 718 -17.36 -29.02 -1.96
N TYR A 719 -16.40 -28.11 -1.74
CA TYR A 719 -15.52 -27.63 -2.81
C TYR A 719 -14.68 -28.77 -3.37
N TYR A 720 -14.11 -29.62 -2.51
CA TYR A 720 -13.28 -30.75 -2.94
C TYR A 720 -14.06 -31.82 -3.73
N ALA A 721 -15.36 -31.96 -3.44
CA ALA A 721 -16.28 -32.81 -4.20
C ALA A 721 -16.78 -32.15 -5.51
N SER A 722 -16.73 -30.82 -5.61
CA SER A 722 -17.23 -30.06 -6.75
C SER A 722 -16.34 -30.20 -8.00
N PRO A 723 -16.89 -30.01 -9.22
CA PRO A 723 -16.19 -30.18 -10.50
C PRO A 723 -14.82 -29.51 -10.65
N GLN A 724 -14.57 -28.37 -9.98
CA GLN A 724 -13.27 -27.71 -9.99
C GLN A 724 -12.16 -28.64 -9.47
N PHE A 725 -12.39 -29.34 -8.36
CA PHE A 725 -11.43 -30.28 -7.78
C PHE A 725 -11.67 -31.73 -8.19
N ASN A 726 -12.89 -32.04 -8.65
CA ASN A 726 -13.37 -33.37 -8.98
C ASN A 726 -13.85 -33.46 -10.44
N PRO A 727 -12.99 -33.19 -11.44
CA PRO A 727 -13.40 -33.16 -12.85
C PRO A 727 -13.91 -34.52 -13.36
N GLU A 728 -13.46 -35.62 -12.74
CA GLU A 728 -13.91 -36.99 -13.05
C GLU A 728 -15.23 -37.36 -12.35
N ASN A 729 -15.82 -36.42 -11.58
CA ASN A 729 -17.05 -36.60 -10.80
C ASN A 729 -17.07 -37.88 -9.94
N LYS A 730 -16.00 -38.11 -9.17
CA LYS A 730 -15.87 -39.27 -8.28
C LYS A 730 -16.99 -39.26 -7.22
N ALA A 731 -17.86 -40.28 -7.27
CA ALA A 731 -19.00 -40.41 -6.36
C ALA A 731 -18.60 -40.47 -4.88
N GLU A 732 -17.43 -41.06 -4.56
CA GLU A 732 -16.91 -41.16 -3.20
C GLU A 732 -16.70 -39.78 -2.53
N ARG A 733 -16.26 -38.77 -3.30
CA ARG A 733 -16.07 -37.42 -2.76
C ARG A 733 -17.40 -36.76 -2.42
N TRP A 734 -18.41 -36.95 -3.26
CA TRP A 734 -19.77 -36.48 -2.99
C TRP A 734 -20.41 -37.20 -1.80
N GLU A 735 -20.22 -38.52 -1.68
CA GLU A 735 -20.72 -39.27 -0.53
C GLU A 735 -20.04 -38.83 0.77
N THR A 736 -18.72 -38.60 0.75
CA THR A 736 -17.97 -38.05 1.90
C THR A 736 -18.49 -36.67 2.31
N ALA A 737 -18.66 -35.78 1.33
CA ALA A 737 -19.18 -34.44 1.58
C ALA A 737 -20.63 -34.46 2.07
N TYR A 738 -21.46 -35.36 1.54
CA TYR A 738 -22.84 -35.57 1.96
C TYR A 738 -22.94 -36.04 3.41
N VAL A 739 -22.25 -37.14 3.76
CA VAL A 739 -22.29 -37.72 5.11
C VAL A 739 -21.87 -36.66 6.14
N TYR A 740 -20.83 -35.90 5.82
CA TYR A 740 -20.36 -34.85 6.70
C TYR A 740 -21.33 -33.66 6.78
N ASN A 741 -21.77 -33.08 5.65
CA ASN A 741 -22.63 -31.89 5.65
C ASN A 741 -24.01 -32.15 6.27
N LYS A 742 -24.56 -33.36 6.09
CA LYS A 742 -25.78 -33.79 6.80
C LYS A 742 -25.59 -33.73 8.31
N LYS A 743 -24.55 -34.41 8.81
CA LYS A 743 -24.22 -34.44 10.24
C LYS A 743 -23.88 -33.05 10.77
N ALA A 744 -23.18 -32.23 9.99
CA ALA A 744 -22.86 -30.85 10.35
C ALA A 744 -24.12 -30.01 10.54
N ALA A 745 -25.07 -30.07 9.61
CA ALA A 745 -26.35 -29.38 9.72
C ALA A 745 -27.12 -29.80 10.98
N GLU A 746 -27.28 -31.11 11.20
CA GLU A 746 -27.98 -31.67 12.36
C GLU A 746 -27.33 -31.28 13.70
N GLN A 747 -25.98 -31.34 13.77
CA GLN A 747 -25.24 -31.01 14.99
C GLN A 747 -25.27 -29.52 15.30
N ILE A 748 -25.07 -28.66 14.31
CA ILE A 748 -25.13 -27.21 14.48
C ILE A 748 -26.53 -26.80 14.94
N GLU A 749 -27.57 -27.37 14.32
CA GLU A 749 -28.97 -27.11 14.67
C GLU A 749 -29.31 -27.52 16.12
N THR A 750 -28.95 -28.76 16.50
CA THR A 750 -29.21 -29.29 17.85
C THR A 750 -28.52 -28.46 18.95
N ASN A 751 -27.47 -27.70 18.61
CA ASN A 751 -26.75 -26.83 19.53
C ASN A 751 -27.17 -25.35 19.45
N GLY A 752 -28.40 -25.09 18.98
CA GLY A 752 -29.07 -23.81 19.14
C GLY A 752 -28.74 -22.78 18.05
N TYR A 753 -28.26 -23.24 16.89
CA TYR A 753 -28.22 -22.44 15.67
C TYR A 753 -29.40 -22.79 14.77
N ASP A 754 -29.92 -21.84 14.01
CA ASP A 754 -31.05 -22.04 13.11
C ASP A 754 -31.10 -20.91 12.07
N LEU A 755 -31.95 -21.03 11.06
CA LEU A 755 -32.30 -19.92 10.18
C LEU A 755 -32.91 -18.78 11.02
N TYR A 756 -32.35 -17.59 10.86
CA TYR A 756 -32.88 -16.39 11.49
C TYR A 756 -34.21 -16.01 10.84
N GLU A 757 -35.17 -15.59 11.65
CA GLU A 757 -36.55 -15.37 11.21
C GLU A 757 -36.64 -14.22 10.19
N SER A 758 -35.86 -13.15 10.39
CA SER A 758 -35.85 -11.97 9.52
C SER A 758 -34.64 -11.99 8.59
N TYR A 759 -34.87 -12.18 7.29
CA TYR A 759 -33.80 -12.12 6.28
C TYR A 759 -33.12 -10.75 6.24
N GLU A 760 -33.89 -9.66 6.34
CA GLU A 760 -33.39 -8.28 6.28
C GLU A 760 -32.48 -7.95 7.47
N ASN A 761 -32.79 -8.47 8.65
CA ASN A 761 -32.06 -8.14 9.88
C ASN A 761 -30.87 -9.07 10.18
N ILE A 762 -30.54 -10.04 9.31
CA ILE A 762 -29.39 -10.94 9.50
C ILE A 762 -28.09 -10.17 9.79
N TRP A 763 -27.94 -8.98 9.21
CA TRP A 763 -26.74 -8.14 9.31
C TRP A 763 -26.74 -7.18 10.51
N PHE A 764 -27.93 -6.84 11.02
CA PHE A 764 -28.09 -5.78 12.02
C PHE A 764 -28.34 -6.34 13.43
N ASP A 765 -28.96 -7.52 13.50
CA ASP A 765 -29.02 -8.31 14.73
C ASP A 765 -27.74 -9.13 14.82
N GLU A 766 -26.66 -8.46 15.23
CA GLU A 766 -25.32 -9.05 15.31
C GLU A 766 -25.29 -10.35 16.12
N MET A 767 -24.47 -11.30 15.68
CA MET A 767 -24.29 -12.61 16.33
C MET A 767 -25.59 -13.39 16.57
N ASN A 768 -26.62 -13.16 15.73
CA ASN A 768 -27.85 -13.95 15.76
C ASN A 768 -27.59 -15.46 15.56
N LYS A 769 -28.63 -16.27 15.79
CA LYS A 769 -28.57 -17.74 15.74
C LYS A 769 -28.21 -18.34 14.37
N GLU A 770 -28.05 -17.55 13.32
CA GLU A 770 -27.60 -18.02 12.01
C GLU A 770 -26.09 -17.79 11.77
N VAL A 771 -25.44 -16.87 12.49
CA VAL A 771 -24.04 -16.48 12.26
C VAL A 771 -23.06 -17.53 12.80
N LEU A 772 -22.19 -18.07 11.95
CA LEU A 772 -21.23 -19.14 12.31
C LEU A 772 -19.77 -18.70 12.20
N PHE A 773 -19.41 -17.95 11.17
CA PHE A 773 -18.08 -17.37 10.97
C PHE A 773 -18.28 -15.92 10.54
N VAL A 774 -17.71 -14.98 11.31
CA VAL A 774 -17.86 -13.54 11.11
C VAL A 774 -16.52 -12.82 11.23
N THR A 775 -16.37 -11.72 10.48
CA THR A 775 -15.39 -10.68 10.79
C THR A 775 -16.12 -9.57 11.54
N ARG A 776 -15.72 -9.34 12.79
CA ARG A 776 -16.31 -8.31 13.65
C ARG A 776 -15.78 -6.92 13.29
N TYR A 777 -16.64 -5.94 13.13
CA TYR A 777 -16.27 -4.53 12.94
C TYR A 777 -16.72 -3.68 14.13
N GLN A 778 -15.98 -2.61 14.44
CA GLN A 778 -16.29 -1.75 15.58
C GLN A 778 -15.69 -0.35 15.36
N GLU A 779 -16.54 0.66 15.31
CA GLU A 779 -16.10 2.06 15.20
C GLU A 779 -15.55 2.57 16.56
N PRO A 780 -14.44 3.34 16.59
CA PRO A 780 -13.66 3.89 15.46
C PRO A 780 -12.53 2.98 14.97
N ASP A 781 -12.34 1.81 15.55
CA ASP A 781 -11.10 1.05 15.45
C ASP A 781 -10.98 0.27 14.13
N ILE A 782 -11.99 -0.54 13.79
CA ILE A 782 -12.02 -1.36 12.58
C ILE A 782 -13.35 -1.09 11.87
N VAL A 783 -13.27 -0.40 10.74
CA VAL A 783 -14.42 0.01 9.92
C VAL A 783 -14.24 -0.41 8.46
N HIS A 784 -15.33 -0.40 7.70
CA HIS A 784 -15.32 -0.60 6.24
C HIS A 784 -16.28 0.39 5.54
N HIS A 785 -16.21 0.46 4.21
CA HIS A 785 -16.93 1.46 3.41
C HIS A 785 -18.10 0.87 2.61
N TRP A 786 -18.68 -0.26 3.04
CA TRP A 786 -19.77 -0.93 2.31
C TRP A 786 -21.01 -0.04 2.15
N ASP A 787 -21.38 0.65 3.23
CA ASP A 787 -22.49 1.62 3.22
C ASP A 787 -22.24 2.74 2.23
N ALA A 788 -21.02 3.29 2.18
CA ALA A 788 -20.69 4.34 1.21
C ALA A 788 -20.69 3.78 -0.22
N ALA A 789 -20.08 2.62 -0.44
CA ALA A 789 -19.86 2.04 -1.75
C ALA A 789 -21.15 1.73 -2.50
N THR A 790 -22.20 1.26 -1.83
CA THR A 790 -23.40 0.71 -2.48
C THR A 790 -24.58 1.68 -2.51
N ARG A 791 -24.50 2.79 -1.77
CA ARG A 791 -25.49 3.88 -1.79
C ARG A 791 -25.29 4.81 -2.99
N PRO A 792 -26.32 5.60 -3.35
CA PRO A 792 -26.11 6.76 -4.22
C PRO A 792 -25.25 7.81 -3.52
N LEU A 793 -24.39 8.50 -4.27
CA LEU A 793 -23.48 9.52 -3.74
C LEU A 793 -24.20 10.70 -3.05
N SER A 794 -25.49 10.92 -3.33
CA SER A 794 -26.29 11.91 -2.59
C SER A 794 -26.56 11.53 -1.13
N GLU A 795 -26.33 10.27 -0.75
CA GLU A 795 -26.51 9.72 0.60
C GLU A 795 -25.25 8.98 1.11
N ALA A 796 -24.09 9.28 0.53
CA ALA A 796 -22.79 8.70 0.88
C ALA A 796 -21.66 9.72 0.70
N GLN A 797 -20.46 9.40 1.22
CA GLN A 797 -19.27 10.22 1.06
C GLN A 797 -18.13 9.40 0.41
N ASN A 798 -17.38 10.05 -0.50
CA ASN A 798 -16.22 9.57 -1.27
C ASN A 798 -16.42 8.33 -2.17
N TYR A 799 -17.31 7.41 -1.81
CA TYR A 799 -17.61 6.17 -2.50
C TYR A 799 -19.11 6.12 -2.85
N SER A 800 -19.46 5.45 -3.95
CA SER A 800 -20.83 5.21 -4.41
C SER A 800 -20.81 4.27 -5.62
N GLY A 801 -21.93 3.61 -5.89
CA GLY A 801 -22.15 2.91 -7.16
C GLY A 801 -21.39 1.58 -7.35
N ALA A 802 -20.90 0.95 -6.29
CA ALA A 802 -20.44 -0.44 -6.30
C ALA A 802 -21.63 -1.43 -6.24
N ASN A 803 -21.39 -2.67 -6.66
CA ASN A 803 -22.34 -3.78 -6.59
C ASN A 803 -23.71 -3.47 -7.24
N GLN A 804 -23.73 -2.73 -8.35
CA GLN A 804 -24.96 -2.36 -9.04
C GLN A 804 -25.61 -3.61 -9.67
N PRO A 805 -26.81 -4.01 -9.22
CA PRO A 805 -27.45 -5.22 -9.72
C PRO A 805 -27.66 -5.21 -11.23
N THR A 806 -27.37 -6.34 -11.88
CA THR A 806 -27.75 -6.54 -13.28
C THR A 806 -29.25 -6.84 -13.39
N LYS A 807 -29.82 -6.62 -14.58
CA LYS A 807 -31.18 -7.02 -14.92
C LYS A 807 -31.35 -8.53 -14.75
N GLU A 808 -30.37 -9.33 -15.16
CA GLU A 808 -30.36 -10.78 -15.00
C GLU A 808 -30.40 -11.20 -13.52
N MET A 809 -29.74 -10.45 -12.64
CA MET A 809 -29.84 -10.65 -11.20
C MET A 809 -31.25 -10.31 -10.68
N VAL A 810 -31.80 -9.17 -11.10
CA VAL A 810 -33.16 -8.72 -10.72
C VAL A 810 -34.24 -9.70 -11.18
N GLU A 811 -34.10 -10.27 -12.37
CA GLU A 811 -35.03 -11.25 -12.93
C GLU A 811 -34.89 -12.65 -12.33
N SER A 812 -33.76 -12.95 -11.68
CA SER A 812 -33.56 -14.24 -11.00
C SER A 812 -34.42 -14.40 -9.75
N TYR A 813 -34.81 -13.30 -9.09
CA TYR A 813 -35.77 -13.35 -8.00
C TYR A 813 -37.11 -13.88 -8.53
N GLN A 814 -37.73 -14.82 -7.84
CA GLN A 814 -38.97 -15.42 -8.32
C GLN A 814 -40.18 -14.55 -7.94
N MET A 815 -41.39 -14.97 -8.33
CA MET A 815 -42.63 -14.39 -7.78
C MET A 815 -42.76 -14.77 -6.30
N ILE A 816 -43.68 -14.13 -5.57
CA ILE A 816 -43.97 -14.37 -4.15
C ILE A 816 -44.40 -15.82 -3.88
N THR A 817 -44.86 -16.53 -4.92
CA THR A 817 -45.20 -17.96 -4.91
C THR A 817 -44.00 -18.88 -5.16
N GLY A 818 -42.81 -18.33 -5.44
CA GLY A 818 -41.60 -19.06 -5.79
C GLY A 818 -41.57 -19.56 -7.23
N VAL A 819 -42.54 -19.18 -8.06
CA VAL A 819 -42.59 -19.53 -9.50
C VAL A 819 -41.72 -18.54 -10.29
N PRO A 820 -40.93 -18.99 -11.29
CA PRO A 820 -40.17 -18.10 -12.16
C PRO A 820 -41.03 -17.02 -12.81
N ILE A 821 -40.49 -15.80 -12.98
CA ILE A 821 -41.23 -14.68 -13.60
C ILE A 821 -41.68 -15.00 -15.03
N THR A 822 -40.93 -15.83 -15.76
CA THR A 822 -41.23 -16.25 -17.13
C THR A 822 -42.39 -17.23 -17.23
N GLU A 823 -42.77 -17.85 -16.11
CA GLU A 823 -43.82 -18.87 -16.02
C GLU A 823 -45.07 -18.37 -15.28
N SER A 824 -45.02 -17.16 -14.71
CA SER A 824 -46.13 -16.58 -13.96
C SER A 824 -46.94 -15.62 -14.81
N ALA A 825 -48.25 -15.84 -14.88
CA ALA A 825 -49.18 -14.90 -15.51
C ALA A 825 -49.36 -13.60 -14.70
N ASP A 826 -48.95 -13.59 -13.42
CA ASP A 826 -49.05 -12.43 -12.53
C ASP A 826 -47.84 -11.49 -12.64
N TYR A 827 -46.80 -11.87 -13.41
CA TYR A 827 -45.65 -11.03 -13.64
C TYR A 827 -46.01 -9.90 -14.63
N ASP A 828 -45.85 -8.66 -14.17
CA ASP A 828 -45.99 -7.46 -14.99
C ASP A 828 -44.59 -6.86 -15.23
N PRO A 829 -44.03 -6.93 -16.46
CA PRO A 829 -42.72 -6.36 -16.78
C PRO A 829 -42.63 -4.85 -16.53
N LEU A 830 -43.76 -4.13 -16.55
CA LEU A 830 -43.80 -2.68 -16.31
C LEU A 830 -43.72 -2.36 -14.81
N HIS A 831 -44.31 -3.20 -13.96
CA HIS A 831 -44.27 -3.10 -12.51
C HIS A 831 -43.57 -4.32 -11.92
N PHE A 832 -42.36 -4.61 -12.41
CA PHE A 832 -41.64 -5.86 -12.18
C PHE A 832 -41.36 -6.14 -10.68
N TRP A 833 -41.49 -5.14 -9.81
CA TRP A 833 -41.32 -5.28 -8.36
C TRP A 833 -42.54 -5.86 -7.64
N ARG A 834 -43.71 -5.97 -8.30
CA ARG A 834 -44.95 -6.48 -7.68
C ARG A 834 -44.89 -7.98 -7.41
N ASN A 835 -45.40 -8.36 -6.23
CA ASN A 835 -45.59 -9.76 -5.84
C ASN A 835 -44.34 -10.62 -6.10
N ARG A 836 -43.16 -10.09 -5.77
CA ARG A 836 -41.87 -10.79 -5.91
C ARG A 836 -41.48 -11.51 -4.63
N ASP A 837 -40.50 -12.39 -4.72
CA ASP A 837 -39.77 -12.95 -3.58
C ASP A 837 -39.42 -11.82 -2.59
N PRO A 838 -39.76 -11.91 -1.28
CA PRO A 838 -39.52 -10.83 -0.33
C PRO A 838 -38.05 -10.40 -0.23
N ARG A 839 -37.11 -11.31 -0.53
CA ARG A 839 -35.67 -11.00 -0.54
C ARG A 839 -35.29 -10.01 -1.64
N PHE A 840 -36.10 -9.88 -2.69
CA PHE A 840 -35.91 -8.90 -3.76
C PHE A 840 -35.86 -7.48 -3.19
N THR A 841 -36.88 -7.05 -2.45
CA THR A 841 -36.96 -5.68 -1.91
C THR A 841 -35.97 -5.42 -0.76
N SER A 842 -35.52 -6.47 -0.05
CA SER A 842 -34.45 -6.36 0.95
C SER A 842 -33.06 -6.22 0.33
N THR A 843 -32.88 -6.63 -0.93
CA THR A 843 -31.57 -6.69 -1.58
C THR A 843 -31.40 -5.64 -2.68
N ILE A 844 -32.46 -5.29 -3.39
CA ILE A 844 -32.43 -4.45 -4.58
C ILE A 844 -33.21 -3.16 -4.33
N ALA A 845 -32.57 -2.02 -4.53
CA ALA A 845 -33.25 -0.74 -4.71
C ALA A 845 -33.42 -0.44 -6.21
N TYR A 846 -34.62 0.00 -6.59
CA TYR A 846 -35.04 0.27 -7.96
C TYR A 846 -35.70 1.65 -8.07
N ASN A 847 -36.00 2.08 -9.30
CA ASN A 847 -36.57 3.41 -9.55
C ASN A 847 -37.94 3.58 -8.89
N GLY A 848 -38.04 4.56 -8.00
CA GLY A 848 -39.25 4.90 -7.26
C GLY A 848 -39.49 4.06 -6.01
N CYS A 849 -38.54 3.20 -5.60
CA CYS A 849 -38.73 2.40 -4.39
C CYS A 849 -38.54 3.24 -3.11
N LEU A 850 -39.26 2.88 -2.04
CA LEU A 850 -39.01 3.44 -0.70
C LEU A 850 -37.66 2.94 -0.17
N TRP A 851 -36.72 3.87 0.10
CA TRP A 851 -35.43 3.57 0.72
C TRP A 851 -34.97 4.73 1.61
N GLU A 852 -35.23 4.58 2.92
CA GLU A 852 -35.13 5.62 3.96
C GLU A 852 -33.70 5.89 4.45
N LEU A 853 -32.78 6.14 3.52
CA LEU A 853 -31.38 6.45 3.81
C LEU A 853 -31.20 7.76 4.61
N SER A 854 -30.12 7.83 5.38
CA SER A 854 -29.77 8.97 6.24
C SER A 854 -30.86 9.31 7.27
N GLY A 855 -31.61 8.31 7.73
CA GLY A 855 -32.75 8.48 8.64
C GLY A 855 -33.91 9.29 8.07
N LYS A 856 -33.96 9.50 6.75
CA LYS A 856 -34.99 10.29 6.08
C LYS A 856 -36.23 9.42 5.83
N LYS A 857 -37.24 9.63 6.66
CA LYS A 857 -38.53 8.94 6.55
C LYS A 857 -39.20 9.23 5.19
N ASP A 858 -39.87 8.22 4.64
CA ASP A 858 -40.65 8.30 3.40
C ASP A 858 -39.80 8.64 2.15
N ARG A 859 -38.47 8.54 2.24
CA ARG A 859 -37.55 8.87 1.14
C ARG A 859 -37.68 7.86 0.00
N ILE A 860 -37.97 8.38 -1.20
CA ILE A 860 -38.01 7.59 -2.43
C ILE A 860 -36.65 7.62 -3.14
N GLN A 861 -36.18 6.45 -3.57
CA GLN A 861 -34.99 6.33 -4.41
C GLN A 861 -35.36 6.46 -5.88
N TRP A 862 -34.78 7.44 -6.56
CA TRP A 862 -34.89 7.58 -8.01
C TRP A 862 -33.60 7.10 -8.69
N THR A 863 -33.72 6.33 -9.77
CA THR A 863 -32.58 5.78 -10.52
C THR A 863 -32.69 6.02 -12.02
N TYR A 864 -33.66 6.82 -12.47
CA TYR A 864 -33.82 7.20 -13.86
C TYR A 864 -32.59 7.93 -14.41
N GLN A 865 -32.38 7.87 -15.73
CA GLN A 865 -31.29 8.55 -16.41
C GLN A 865 -31.34 10.05 -16.17
N GLY A 866 -30.31 10.61 -15.51
CA GLY A 866 -30.24 12.02 -15.12
C GLY A 866 -30.75 12.33 -13.70
N SER A 867 -31.14 11.32 -12.91
CA SER A 867 -31.50 11.48 -11.49
C SER A 867 -30.33 11.87 -10.58
N SER A 868 -29.09 11.62 -11.01
CA SER A 868 -27.85 12.11 -10.39
C SER A 868 -26.87 12.54 -11.47
N THR A 869 -26.17 13.65 -11.22
CA THR A 869 -25.05 14.12 -12.04
C THR A 869 -23.69 13.57 -11.58
N LEU A 870 -23.63 12.98 -10.38
CA LEU A 870 -22.42 12.44 -9.78
C LEU A 870 -22.58 10.93 -9.60
N ASN A 871 -21.83 10.16 -10.38
CA ASN A 871 -21.76 8.70 -10.38
C ASN A 871 -23.15 7.99 -10.32
N PRO A 872 -24.03 8.22 -11.32
CA PRO A 872 -25.34 7.57 -11.37
C PRO A 872 -25.22 6.05 -11.54
N SER A 873 -26.25 5.31 -11.12
CA SER A 873 -26.34 3.88 -11.43
C SER A 873 -26.38 3.66 -12.94
N ALA A 874 -25.44 2.84 -13.44
CA ALA A 874 -25.36 2.37 -14.81
C ALA A 874 -26.40 1.29 -15.12
N SER A 875 -26.80 0.48 -14.12
CA SER A 875 -27.78 -0.58 -14.31
C SER A 875 -29.23 -0.14 -14.07
N GLY A 876 -29.44 1.01 -13.42
CA GLY A 876 -30.75 1.45 -12.92
C GLY A 876 -31.11 0.89 -11.55
N PHE A 877 -30.19 0.15 -10.92
CA PHE A 877 -30.38 -0.49 -9.61
C PHE A 877 -29.24 -0.15 -8.64
N TYR A 878 -29.50 -0.28 -7.34
CA TYR A 878 -28.49 -0.28 -6.28
C TYR A 878 -28.64 -1.52 -5.40
N CYS A 879 -27.53 -2.00 -4.85
CA CYS A 879 -27.56 -3.01 -3.80
C CYS A 879 -27.98 -2.32 -2.48
N ARG A 880 -29.01 -2.87 -1.82
CA ARG A 880 -29.57 -2.37 -0.56
C ARG A 880 -29.22 -3.28 0.64
N LYS A 881 -28.62 -4.44 0.39
CA LYS A 881 -28.34 -5.43 1.42
C LYS A 881 -27.21 -4.98 2.34
N ALA A 882 -27.36 -5.27 3.64
CA ALA A 882 -26.39 -4.93 4.69
C ALA A 882 -26.09 -3.42 4.77
N ILE A 883 -27.10 -2.57 4.56
CA ILE A 883 -26.99 -1.10 4.62
C ILE A 883 -27.70 -0.53 5.84
N ASN A 884 -26.95 0.14 6.71
CA ASN A 884 -27.51 0.80 7.90
C ASN A 884 -28.16 2.13 7.52
N VAL A 885 -29.45 2.11 7.22
CA VAL A 885 -30.21 3.27 6.73
C VAL A 885 -30.13 4.53 7.62
N ASN A 886 -29.71 4.42 8.88
CA ASN A 886 -29.59 5.57 9.79
C ASN A 886 -28.30 6.39 9.60
N PHE A 887 -27.26 5.83 8.99
CA PHE A 887 -26.01 6.54 8.76
C PHE A 887 -26.20 7.74 7.84
N THR A 888 -25.73 8.90 8.29
CA THR A 888 -25.63 10.10 7.46
C THR A 888 -24.55 9.89 6.39
N PRO A 889 -24.48 10.73 5.33
CA PRO A 889 -23.44 10.59 4.31
C PRO A 889 -22.01 10.56 4.88
N TYR A 890 -21.78 11.26 6.00
CA TYR A 890 -20.48 11.29 6.67
C TYR A 890 -20.11 9.97 7.37
N ASP A 891 -21.11 9.28 7.92
CA ASP A 891 -20.89 8.06 8.71
C ASP A 891 -20.68 6.83 7.82
N THR A 892 -21.09 6.88 6.55
CA THR A 892 -21.09 5.71 5.65
C THR A 892 -19.72 5.15 5.29
N GLU A 893 -18.65 5.95 5.42
CA GLU A 893 -17.26 5.50 5.25
C GLU A 893 -16.73 4.74 6.46
N ARG A 894 -17.45 4.77 7.59
CA ARG A 894 -17.03 4.25 8.89
C ARG A 894 -17.96 3.13 9.36
N SER A 895 -18.46 2.33 8.42
CA SER A 895 -19.39 1.25 8.75
C SER A 895 -18.75 0.24 9.69
N SER A 896 -19.49 -0.09 10.74
CA SER A 896 -19.15 -1.08 11.76
C SER A 896 -19.99 -2.35 11.63
N THR A 897 -20.71 -2.52 10.50
CA THR A 897 -21.55 -3.70 10.26
C THR A 897 -20.67 -4.94 10.10
N ASP A 898 -20.98 -6.00 10.84
CA ASP A 898 -20.26 -7.26 10.75
C ASP A 898 -20.31 -7.91 9.36
N TRP A 899 -19.20 -8.50 8.93
CA TRP A 899 -19.16 -9.29 7.71
C TRP A 899 -19.29 -10.79 8.01
N VAL A 900 -20.44 -11.37 7.66
CA VAL A 900 -20.72 -12.80 7.87
C VAL A 900 -20.08 -13.64 6.76
N GLU A 901 -19.03 -14.39 7.10
CA GLU A 901 -18.32 -15.28 6.19
C GLU A 901 -19.04 -16.62 5.98
N ILE A 902 -19.60 -17.22 7.04
CA ILE A 902 -20.46 -18.43 6.96
C ILE A 902 -21.65 -18.24 7.89
N ARG A 903 -22.85 -18.54 7.39
CA ARG A 903 -24.09 -18.62 8.17
C ARG A 903 -24.79 -19.96 7.96
N PHE A 904 -25.71 -20.31 8.86
CA PHE A 904 -26.36 -21.63 8.88
C PHE A 904 -27.13 -21.97 7.60
N ALA A 905 -27.71 -20.99 6.90
CA ALA A 905 -28.29 -21.24 5.57
C ALA A 905 -27.26 -21.83 4.59
N GLU A 906 -25.99 -21.44 4.67
CA GLU A 906 -24.94 -22.02 3.81
C GLU A 906 -24.68 -23.48 4.16
N VAL A 907 -24.68 -23.83 5.45
CA VAL A 907 -24.54 -25.23 5.90
C VAL A 907 -25.68 -26.09 5.35
N LEU A 908 -26.91 -25.60 5.44
CA LEU A 908 -28.08 -26.27 4.86
C LEU A 908 -27.96 -26.39 3.34
N MET A 909 -27.54 -25.34 2.64
CA MET A 909 -27.37 -25.38 1.19
C MET A 909 -26.26 -26.31 0.73
N ASN A 910 -25.15 -26.37 1.47
CA ASN A 910 -24.07 -27.31 1.21
C ASN A 910 -24.58 -28.75 1.38
N TYR A 911 -25.37 -29.01 2.42
CA TYR A 911 -26.03 -30.31 2.62
C TYR A 911 -27.01 -30.64 1.49
N ALA A 912 -27.89 -29.72 1.10
CA ALA A 912 -28.85 -29.94 0.02
C ALA A 912 -28.17 -30.30 -1.30
N GLU A 913 -27.08 -29.61 -1.64
CA GLU A 913 -26.31 -29.88 -2.84
C GLU A 913 -25.66 -31.27 -2.80
N CYS A 914 -24.98 -31.63 -1.71
CA CYS A 914 -24.41 -32.96 -1.57
C CYS A 914 -25.49 -34.06 -1.56
N ALA A 915 -26.67 -33.79 -1.00
CA ALA A 915 -27.80 -34.72 -1.06
C ALA A 915 -28.28 -34.93 -2.51
N ALA A 916 -28.43 -33.85 -3.28
CA ALA A 916 -28.81 -33.93 -4.69
C ALA A 916 -27.78 -34.67 -5.56
N GLU A 917 -26.49 -34.44 -5.34
CA GLU A 917 -25.37 -35.13 -6.02
C GLU A 917 -25.30 -36.62 -5.65
N THR A 918 -25.78 -37.00 -4.47
CA THR A 918 -25.91 -38.40 -4.04
C THR A 918 -27.32 -38.97 -4.24
N GLN A 919 -28.15 -38.31 -5.05
CA GLN A 919 -29.51 -38.73 -5.45
C GLN A 919 -30.53 -38.84 -4.31
N LYS A 920 -30.31 -38.13 -3.20
CA LYS A 920 -31.20 -38.05 -2.03
C LYS A 920 -32.10 -36.83 -2.14
N TYR A 921 -32.90 -36.78 -3.21
CA TYR A 921 -33.66 -35.60 -3.60
C TYR A 921 -34.69 -35.12 -2.57
N ASP A 922 -35.30 -36.03 -1.80
CA ASP A 922 -36.26 -35.67 -0.74
C ASP A 922 -35.62 -34.77 0.32
N GLU A 923 -34.35 -35.02 0.66
CA GLU A 923 -33.60 -34.20 1.62
C GLU A 923 -33.26 -32.82 1.02
N ALA A 924 -32.88 -32.76 -0.25
CA ALA A 924 -32.66 -31.50 -0.97
C ALA A 924 -33.94 -30.65 -1.05
N TYR A 925 -35.07 -31.27 -1.40
CA TYR A 925 -36.39 -30.61 -1.36
C TYR A 925 -36.74 -30.09 0.03
N SER A 926 -36.46 -30.86 1.08
CA SER A 926 -36.73 -30.45 2.46
C SER A 926 -35.99 -29.15 2.81
N VAL A 927 -34.70 -29.07 2.47
CA VAL A 927 -33.89 -27.87 2.70
C VAL A 927 -34.38 -26.68 1.88
N LEU A 928 -34.61 -26.84 0.58
CA LEU A 928 -35.07 -25.75 -0.28
C LEU A 928 -36.40 -25.18 0.21
N LYS A 929 -37.37 -26.05 0.56
CA LYS A 929 -38.65 -25.62 1.13
C LYS A 929 -38.46 -24.87 2.45
N ARG A 930 -37.53 -25.30 3.30
CA ARG A 930 -37.23 -24.64 4.57
C ARG A 930 -36.69 -23.21 4.36
N ILE A 931 -35.72 -23.04 3.45
CA ILE A 931 -35.16 -21.72 3.12
C ILE A 931 -36.22 -20.81 2.50
N ARG A 932 -36.98 -21.31 1.51
CA ARG A 932 -38.06 -20.55 0.87
C ARG A 932 -39.16 -20.14 1.84
N LYS A 933 -39.54 -21.05 2.75
CA LYS A 933 -40.50 -20.75 3.81
C LYS A 933 -40.00 -19.62 4.72
N ARG A 934 -38.73 -19.67 5.16
CA ARG A 934 -38.13 -18.58 5.95
C ARG A 934 -38.13 -17.28 5.17
N ALA A 935 -37.78 -17.32 3.88
CA ALA A 935 -37.75 -16.15 3.02
C ALA A 935 -39.14 -15.51 2.76
N GLY A 936 -40.23 -16.13 3.25
CA GLY A 936 -41.58 -15.61 3.09
C GLY A 936 -42.23 -15.98 1.76
N ILE A 937 -41.70 -16.98 1.03
CA ILE A 937 -42.36 -17.50 -0.16
C ILE A 937 -43.68 -18.16 0.25
N THR A 938 -44.75 -17.80 -0.47
CA THR A 938 -46.08 -18.37 -0.27
C THR A 938 -46.10 -19.79 -0.81
N ALA A 939 -46.55 -20.72 0.03
CA ALA A 939 -46.76 -22.10 -0.38
C ALA A 939 -47.89 -22.16 -1.42
N GLY A 940 -47.64 -22.78 -2.56
CA GLY A 940 -48.71 -23.22 -3.46
C GLY A 940 -49.50 -24.40 -2.88
N ASP A 941 -50.55 -24.84 -3.57
CA ASP A 941 -51.45 -25.92 -3.11
C ASP A 941 -50.73 -27.25 -2.84
N ASN A 942 -49.62 -27.52 -3.54
CA ASN A 942 -48.78 -28.70 -3.35
C ASN A 942 -47.71 -28.53 -2.26
N ASN A 943 -47.68 -27.37 -1.57
CA ASN A 943 -46.71 -27.03 -0.54
C ASN A 943 -45.24 -27.12 -0.99
N MET A 944 -44.99 -26.89 -2.29
CA MET A 944 -43.65 -26.94 -2.89
C MET A 944 -42.97 -25.57 -3.01
N TYR A 945 -43.62 -24.48 -2.59
CA TYR A 945 -43.04 -23.13 -2.60
C TYR A 945 -42.46 -22.77 -3.99
N GLY A 946 -43.20 -23.11 -5.05
CA GLY A 946 -42.80 -22.87 -6.43
C GLY A 946 -41.75 -23.84 -6.99
N LEU A 947 -41.32 -24.85 -6.23
CA LEU A 947 -40.46 -25.92 -6.75
C LEU A 947 -41.27 -26.89 -7.61
N LYS A 948 -40.74 -27.25 -8.77
CA LYS A 948 -41.22 -28.36 -9.60
C LYS A 948 -41.12 -29.69 -8.85
N GLU A 949 -42.17 -30.51 -8.92
CA GLU A 949 -42.15 -31.89 -8.39
C GLU A 949 -41.35 -32.83 -9.31
N ASN A 950 -40.73 -33.86 -8.73
CA ASN A 950 -39.98 -34.88 -9.47
C ASN A 950 -38.91 -34.31 -10.41
N MET A 951 -38.17 -33.30 -9.95
CA MET A 951 -37.03 -32.74 -10.70
C MET A 951 -36.02 -33.85 -11.00
N SER A 952 -35.53 -33.86 -12.25
CA SER A 952 -34.31 -34.58 -12.60
C SER A 952 -33.12 -34.06 -11.78
N HIS A 953 -32.04 -34.83 -11.76
CA HIS A 953 -30.80 -34.42 -11.09
C HIS A 953 -30.37 -32.99 -11.48
N ASN A 954 -30.31 -32.71 -12.79
CA ASN A 954 -29.89 -31.39 -13.29
C ASN A 954 -30.87 -30.28 -12.89
N GLU A 955 -32.18 -30.53 -12.91
CA GLU A 955 -33.18 -29.56 -12.48
C GLU A 955 -33.07 -29.26 -10.98
N MET A 956 -32.82 -30.29 -10.15
CA MET A 956 -32.61 -30.11 -8.71
C MET A 956 -31.35 -29.26 -8.45
N ILE A 957 -30.25 -29.57 -9.12
CA ILE A 957 -29.01 -28.81 -8.96
C ILE A 957 -29.18 -27.37 -9.44
N ALA A 958 -29.87 -27.14 -10.57
CA ALA A 958 -30.20 -25.79 -11.03
C ALA A 958 -31.06 -25.03 -10.02
N ALA A 959 -32.06 -25.69 -9.40
CA ALA A 959 -32.88 -25.09 -8.35
C ALA A 959 -32.04 -24.71 -7.12
N ILE A 960 -31.10 -25.55 -6.71
CA ILE A 960 -30.17 -25.24 -5.61
C ILE A 960 -29.26 -24.07 -5.97
N MET A 961 -28.68 -24.03 -7.17
CA MET A 961 -27.81 -22.93 -7.61
C MET A 961 -28.57 -21.60 -7.71
N LEU A 962 -29.81 -21.62 -8.19
CA LEU A 962 -30.68 -20.44 -8.20
C LEU A 962 -30.98 -19.96 -6.78
N GLU A 963 -31.36 -20.88 -5.90
CA GLU A 963 -31.67 -20.53 -4.51
C GLU A 963 -30.44 -20.01 -3.77
N ARG A 964 -29.23 -20.55 -4.03
CA ARG A 964 -27.97 -20.00 -3.51
C ARG A 964 -27.67 -18.60 -4.03
N LYS A 965 -27.90 -18.36 -5.34
CA LYS A 965 -27.74 -17.03 -5.96
C LYS A 965 -28.63 -15.98 -5.27
N ILE A 966 -29.89 -16.31 -5.00
CA ILE A 966 -30.85 -15.40 -4.36
C ILE A 966 -30.53 -15.24 -2.87
N GLU A 967 -30.35 -16.35 -2.16
CA GLU A 967 -30.16 -16.36 -0.71
C GLU A 967 -28.90 -15.58 -0.31
N PHE A 968 -27.79 -15.81 -1.02
CA PHE A 968 -26.47 -15.23 -0.74
C PHE A 968 -26.08 -14.06 -1.66
N ALA A 969 -27.07 -13.42 -2.30
CA ALA A 969 -26.83 -12.27 -3.15
C ALA A 969 -25.92 -11.24 -2.47
N TYR A 970 -24.82 -10.85 -3.12
CA TYR A 970 -23.80 -9.90 -2.63
C TYR A 970 -23.03 -10.31 -1.37
N GLU A 971 -23.06 -11.59 -0.97
CA GLU A 971 -22.27 -12.14 0.15
C GLU A 971 -20.96 -12.81 -0.31
N GLY A 972 -20.56 -12.53 -1.56
CA GLY A 972 -19.35 -13.08 -2.18
C GLY A 972 -19.42 -14.58 -2.49
N LYS A 973 -20.62 -15.18 -2.57
CA LYS A 973 -20.78 -16.63 -2.83
C LYS A 973 -20.90 -16.98 -4.30
N ARG A 974 -21.60 -16.16 -5.10
CA ARG A 974 -21.92 -16.46 -6.51
C ARG A 974 -20.68 -16.71 -7.36
N TYR A 975 -19.65 -15.86 -7.23
CA TYR A 975 -18.37 -16.04 -7.91
C TYR A 975 -17.75 -17.41 -7.60
N TRP A 976 -17.72 -17.82 -6.33
CA TRP A 976 -17.15 -19.12 -5.96
C TRP A 976 -18.03 -20.30 -6.35
N ASP A 977 -19.36 -20.15 -6.35
CA ASP A 977 -20.27 -21.19 -6.83
C ASP A 977 -20.08 -21.43 -8.33
N LEU A 978 -20.03 -20.37 -9.13
CA LEU A 978 -19.70 -20.45 -10.56
C LEU A 978 -18.33 -21.10 -10.80
N ARG A 979 -17.33 -20.75 -9.97
CA ARG A 979 -15.97 -21.29 -10.09
C ARG A 979 -15.90 -22.77 -9.73
N ARG A 980 -16.36 -23.15 -8.54
CA ARG A 980 -16.24 -24.52 -8.02
C ARG A 980 -17.05 -25.53 -8.85
N ARG A 981 -18.18 -25.09 -9.41
CA ARG A 981 -19.05 -25.90 -10.28
C ARG A 981 -18.65 -25.85 -11.76
N ARG A 982 -17.63 -25.06 -12.11
CA ARG A 982 -17.18 -24.84 -13.49
C ARG A 982 -18.27 -24.31 -14.43
N MET A 983 -19.07 -23.37 -13.94
CA MET A 983 -20.25 -22.83 -14.64
C MET A 983 -19.99 -21.53 -15.38
N PHE A 984 -18.83 -20.85 -15.21
CA PHE A 984 -18.57 -19.57 -15.90
C PHE A 984 -18.70 -19.69 -17.42
N ALA A 985 -18.05 -20.70 -18.01
CA ALA A 985 -18.07 -20.87 -19.46
C ALA A 985 -19.49 -21.14 -20.00
N SER A 986 -20.32 -21.90 -19.27
CA SER A 986 -21.67 -22.24 -19.73
C SER A 986 -22.72 -21.17 -19.44
N GLU A 987 -22.55 -20.41 -18.35
CA GLU A 987 -23.55 -19.46 -17.84
C GLU A 987 -23.22 -18.00 -18.13
N MET A 988 -21.98 -17.69 -18.52
CA MET A 988 -21.55 -16.29 -18.71
C MET A 988 -20.81 -16.04 -20.02
N ASN A 989 -20.07 -16.99 -20.60
CA ASN A 989 -19.33 -16.71 -21.84
C ASN A 989 -20.29 -16.36 -22.97
N GLY A 990 -19.97 -15.29 -23.70
CA GLY A 990 -20.79 -14.74 -24.79
C GLY A 990 -22.09 -14.04 -24.35
N ILE A 991 -22.38 -13.98 -23.05
CA ILE A 991 -23.53 -13.27 -22.52
C ILE A 991 -23.12 -11.82 -22.20
N LYS A 992 -24.01 -10.88 -22.53
CA LYS A 992 -23.89 -9.49 -22.11
C LYS A 992 -24.82 -9.25 -20.92
N ARG A 993 -24.30 -8.64 -19.85
CA ARG A 993 -25.10 -8.20 -18.71
C ARG A 993 -25.86 -6.94 -19.08
N HIS A 994 -27.09 -6.83 -18.60
CA HIS A 994 -27.96 -5.69 -18.90
C HIS A 994 -28.34 -4.90 -17.66
N GLY A 995 -28.66 -3.63 -17.87
CA GLY A 995 -29.39 -2.79 -16.92
C GLY A 995 -30.81 -2.55 -17.42
N LEU A 996 -31.70 -2.17 -16.52
CA LEU A 996 -33.02 -1.63 -16.83
C LEU A 996 -33.05 -0.18 -16.35
N LEU A 997 -32.71 0.74 -17.24
CA LEU A 997 -32.53 2.16 -16.92
C LEU A 997 -33.79 2.95 -17.32
N PRO A 998 -34.55 3.49 -16.36
CA PRO A 998 -35.73 4.30 -16.68
C PRO A 998 -35.34 5.63 -17.29
N LYS A 999 -36.02 6.04 -18.36
CA LYS A 999 -35.85 7.36 -18.98
C LYS A 999 -37.04 8.23 -18.66
N LEU A 1000 -36.78 9.44 -18.17
CA LEU A 1000 -37.82 10.42 -17.93
C LEU A 1000 -38.40 10.93 -19.27
N LYS A 1001 -39.73 10.98 -19.39
CA LYS A 1001 -40.43 11.46 -20.61
C LYS A 1001 -40.49 12.99 -20.72
N GLY A 1002 -40.24 13.71 -19.62
CA GLY A 1002 -40.27 15.18 -19.54
C GLY A 1002 -38.96 15.77 -19.01
N SER A 1003 -38.98 17.07 -18.64
CA SER A 1003 -37.80 17.74 -18.11
C SER A 1003 -37.45 17.27 -16.69
N PRO A 1004 -36.18 16.95 -16.37
CA PRO A 1004 -35.75 16.63 -15.02
C PRO A 1004 -36.16 17.69 -13.98
N THR A 1005 -36.02 18.97 -14.33
CA THR A 1005 -36.40 20.09 -13.44
C THR A 1005 -37.91 20.14 -13.16
N GLU A 1006 -38.75 19.76 -14.11
CA GLU A 1006 -40.19 19.70 -13.90
C GLU A 1006 -40.55 18.50 -13.01
N PHE A 1007 -39.91 17.37 -13.26
CA PHE A 1007 -40.12 16.17 -12.45
C PHE A 1007 -39.66 16.35 -11.01
N ASP A 1008 -38.54 17.06 -10.76
CA ASP A 1008 -38.06 17.35 -9.41
C ASP A 1008 -39.09 18.08 -8.53
N ASN A 1009 -39.96 18.91 -9.12
CA ASN A 1009 -41.04 19.60 -8.40
C ASN A 1009 -42.27 18.71 -8.13
N LEU A 1010 -42.35 17.56 -8.78
CA LEU A 1010 -43.48 16.64 -8.71
C LEU A 1010 -43.14 15.32 -8.03
N LYS A 1011 -41.86 14.93 -7.96
CA LYS A 1011 -41.40 13.59 -7.57
C LYS A 1011 -41.96 13.10 -6.22
N ASP A 1012 -42.13 13.99 -5.24
CA ASP A 1012 -42.68 13.65 -3.92
C ASP A 1012 -44.20 13.35 -3.94
N LYS A 1013 -44.86 13.58 -5.08
CA LYS A 1013 -46.30 13.33 -5.30
C LYS A 1013 -46.55 12.21 -6.32
N VAL A 1014 -45.51 11.63 -6.91
CA VAL A 1014 -45.62 10.60 -7.93
C VAL A 1014 -45.87 9.26 -7.24
N ASP A 1015 -46.99 8.61 -7.59
CA ASP A 1015 -47.30 7.25 -7.15
C ASP A 1015 -46.84 6.29 -8.24
N ILE A 1016 -45.68 5.64 -8.07
CA ILE A 1016 -45.13 4.72 -9.08
C ILE A 1016 -46.01 3.49 -9.33
N GLU A 1017 -47.00 3.19 -8.49
CA GLU A 1017 -47.96 2.12 -8.77
C GLU A 1017 -48.99 2.52 -9.84
N LYS A 1018 -49.22 3.83 -10.05
CA LYS A 1018 -50.23 4.36 -10.97
C LYS A 1018 -49.63 5.16 -12.11
N ASP A 1019 -48.59 5.92 -11.82
CA ASP A 1019 -48.09 6.98 -12.69
C ASP A 1019 -46.79 6.60 -13.42
N TYR A 1020 -46.31 5.37 -13.29
CA TYR A 1020 -45.00 4.97 -13.83
C TYR A 1020 -44.87 5.28 -15.33
N THR A 1021 -45.86 4.89 -16.14
CA THR A 1021 -45.85 5.17 -17.59
C THR A 1021 -46.12 6.62 -17.94
N THR A 1022 -46.68 7.42 -17.03
CA THR A 1022 -46.86 8.85 -17.23
C THR A 1022 -45.50 9.53 -17.32
N TYR A 1023 -44.58 9.17 -16.42
CA TYR A 1023 -43.30 9.86 -16.26
C TYR A 1023 -42.10 9.12 -16.84
N PHE A 1024 -42.13 7.79 -16.88
CA PHE A 1024 -40.99 6.97 -17.25
C PHE A 1024 -41.23 6.09 -18.47
N LYS A 1025 -40.15 5.81 -19.18
CA LYS A 1025 -40.05 4.77 -20.20
C LYS A 1025 -38.77 3.99 -19.95
N ASP A 1026 -38.90 2.71 -19.64
CA ASP A 1026 -37.72 1.87 -19.40
C ASP A 1026 -36.90 1.66 -20.67
N SER A 1027 -35.59 1.61 -20.49
CA SER A 1027 -34.62 1.30 -21.52
C SER A 1027 -33.73 0.19 -21.02
N ILE A 1028 -33.71 -0.93 -21.73
CA ILE A 1028 -32.67 -1.95 -21.53
C ILE A 1028 -31.36 -1.35 -22.03
N VAL A 1029 -30.32 -1.42 -21.22
CA VAL A 1029 -28.97 -0.96 -21.56
C VAL A 1029 -28.00 -2.12 -21.43
N VAL A 1030 -27.05 -2.22 -22.36
CA VAL A 1030 -25.95 -3.18 -22.27
C VAL A 1030 -24.89 -2.61 -21.33
N LEU A 1031 -24.52 -3.37 -20.30
CA LEU A 1031 -23.48 -2.97 -19.34
C LEU A 1031 -22.10 -3.35 -19.86
N ASP A 1032 -21.93 -4.56 -20.41
CA ASP A 1032 -20.69 -5.03 -21.06
C ASP A 1032 -20.47 -4.37 -22.43
N GLN A 1033 -20.04 -3.11 -22.42
CA GLN A 1033 -19.83 -2.31 -23.62
C GLN A 1033 -18.44 -2.51 -24.24
N LYS A 1034 -17.48 -2.91 -23.41
CA LYS A 1034 -16.06 -2.90 -23.78
C LYS A 1034 -15.52 -4.28 -24.19
N TYR A 1035 -15.80 -5.30 -23.37
CA TYR A 1035 -15.31 -6.65 -23.59
C TYR A 1035 -16.46 -7.66 -23.49
N GLU A 1036 -16.40 -8.70 -24.33
CA GLU A 1036 -17.27 -9.87 -24.21
C GLU A 1036 -16.75 -10.77 -23.09
N ILE A 1037 -17.66 -11.31 -22.27
CA ILE A 1037 -17.29 -12.25 -21.22
C ILE A 1037 -16.76 -13.52 -21.89
N ASP A 1038 -15.52 -13.88 -21.57
CA ASP A 1038 -14.81 -15.05 -22.07
C ASP A 1038 -13.87 -15.61 -20.99
N PHE A 1039 -14.47 -16.29 -20.02
CA PHE A 1039 -13.76 -16.96 -18.94
C PHE A 1039 -13.05 -18.22 -19.46
N GLN A 1040 -11.74 -18.32 -19.22
CA GLN A 1040 -10.91 -19.41 -19.71
C GLN A 1040 -10.85 -20.60 -18.75
N ASP A 1041 -10.64 -21.80 -19.30
CA ASP A 1041 -10.59 -23.04 -18.50
C ASP A 1041 -9.46 -23.05 -17.46
N ASN A 1042 -8.30 -22.49 -17.81
CA ASN A 1042 -7.17 -22.34 -16.89
C ASN A 1042 -7.45 -21.35 -15.74
N TYR A 1043 -8.54 -20.58 -15.74
CA TYR A 1043 -8.87 -19.64 -14.64
C TYR A 1043 -9.53 -20.33 -13.44
N TYR A 1044 -9.91 -21.61 -13.58
CA TYR A 1044 -10.35 -22.45 -12.45
C TYR A 1044 -9.20 -22.77 -11.47
N PHE A 1045 -7.95 -22.68 -11.91
CA PHE A 1045 -6.78 -22.68 -11.04
C PHE A 1045 -5.74 -21.67 -11.54
N TYR A 1046 -5.50 -20.60 -10.78
CA TYR A 1046 -4.63 -19.52 -11.21
C TYR A 1046 -3.16 -19.93 -11.29
N ALA A 1047 -2.38 -19.14 -12.04
CA ALA A 1047 -0.93 -19.22 -12.03
C ALA A 1047 -0.37 -18.78 -10.67
N ILE A 1048 0.70 -19.43 -10.21
CA ILE A 1048 1.55 -18.87 -9.16
C ILE A 1048 2.33 -17.69 -9.77
N PRO A 1049 2.30 -16.49 -9.16
CA PRO A 1049 3.07 -15.35 -9.63
C PRO A 1049 4.57 -15.65 -9.78
N ASN A 1050 5.18 -15.12 -10.84
CA ASN A 1050 6.57 -15.43 -11.22
C ASN A 1050 7.56 -15.17 -10.09
N LYS A 1051 7.34 -14.12 -9.28
CA LYS A 1051 8.21 -13.79 -8.14
C LYS A 1051 8.38 -14.95 -7.15
N HIS A 1052 7.34 -15.76 -6.93
CA HIS A 1052 7.41 -16.89 -5.99
C HIS A 1052 8.14 -18.08 -6.62
N LEU A 1053 8.02 -18.29 -7.93
CA LEU A 1053 8.75 -19.30 -8.68
C LEU A 1053 10.25 -18.95 -8.77
N GLU A 1054 10.57 -17.66 -8.94
CA GLU A 1054 11.95 -17.15 -8.95
C GLU A 1054 12.66 -17.40 -7.61
N GLN A 1055 11.93 -17.29 -6.49
CA GLN A 1055 12.44 -17.49 -5.12
C GLN A 1055 12.51 -18.95 -4.68
N ASN A 1056 11.85 -19.87 -5.37
CA ASN A 1056 11.88 -21.30 -5.02
C ASN A 1056 11.91 -22.18 -6.28
N SER A 1057 13.10 -22.68 -6.61
CA SER A 1057 13.36 -23.53 -7.77
C SER A 1057 12.60 -24.86 -7.81
N LYS A 1058 12.05 -25.31 -6.68
CA LYS A 1058 11.26 -26.55 -6.61
C LYS A 1058 9.76 -26.32 -6.80
N LEU A 1059 9.30 -25.08 -6.96
CA LEU A 1059 7.89 -24.80 -7.27
C LEU A 1059 7.59 -25.05 -8.75
N GLN A 1060 6.51 -25.77 -9.00
CA GLN A 1060 5.98 -26.01 -10.32
C GLN A 1060 4.80 -25.08 -10.60
N GLN A 1061 4.80 -24.43 -11.77
CA GLN A 1061 3.65 -23.66 -12.24
C GLN A 1061 2.42 -24.59 -12.48
N THR A 1062 1.23 -24.06 -12.28
CA THR A 1062 -0.06 -24.74 -12.48
C THR A 1062 -0.30 -25.05 -13.96
N GLN A 1063 -0.68 -26.29 -14.30
CA GLN A 1063 -1.06 -26.68 -15.67
C GLN A 1063 -2.12 -25.75 -16.27
N GLY A 1064 -2.01 -25.47 -17.58
CA GLY A 1064 -2.86 -24.51 -18.29
C GLY A 1064 -2.33 -23.07 -18.28
N TRP A 1065 -1.28 -22.80 -17.50
CA TRP A 1065 -0.52 -21.54 -17.56
C TRP A 1065 0.86 -21.78 -18.16
N ASP A 1066 1.54 -20.70 -18.55
CA ASP A 1066 2.84 -20.77 -19.22
C ASP A 1066 3.82 -21.64 -18.41
N ASN A 1067 4.26 -22.75 -19.02
CA ASN A 1067 5.19 -23.73 -18.45
C ASN A 1067 4.67 -24.49 -17.22
N GLY A 1068 3.35 -24.52 -17.06
CA GLY A 1068 2.66 -25.27 -16.01
C GLY A 1068 2.81 -26.78 -16.14
N THR A 1069 3.38 -27.42 -15.12
CA THR A 1069 3.53 -28.89 -15.05
C THR A 1069 2.76 -29.51 -13.87
N PHE A 1070 2.41 -28.71 -12.86
CA PHE A 1070 1.67 -29.19 -11.70
C PHE A 1070 0.20 -29.44 -12.02
N ASN A 1071 -0.26 -30.67 -11.80
CA ASN A 1071 -1.66 -31.03 -11.95
C ASN A 1071 -2.48 -30.56 -10.73
N PRO A 1072 -3.38 -29.56 -10.85
CA PRO A 1072 -4.14 -29.06 -9.72
C PRO A 1072 -5.26 -29.99 -9.24
N TYR A 1073 -5.54 -31.08 -9.96
CA TYR A 1073 -6.63 -32.02 -9.66
C TYR A 1073 -6.20 -33.23 -8.80
N GLU A 1074 -4.89 -33.44 -8.61
CA GLU A 1074 -4.30 -34.61 -7.91
C GLU A 1074 -4.29 -34.55 -6.39
#